data_AF-A0A1F8V4F5-F1
#
_entry.id   AF-A0A1F8V4F5-F1
#
_cell.length_a   1.000
_cell.length_b   1.000
_cell.length_c   1.000
_cell.angle_alpha   90.00
_cell.angle_beta   90.00
_cell.angle_gamma   90.00
#
_symmetry.space_group_name_H-M   'P 1'
#
loop_
_entity.id
_entity.type
_entity.pdbx_description
1 polymer ?
#
loop_
_entity_poly.entity_id
_entity_poly.type
_entity_poly.pdbx_seq_one_letter_code
_entity_poly.pdbx_strand_id
1 'polypeptide(L)'
;MDRISMKSSTSQFRGFSFQELLTPAGLSKLDNQFLHSLEKSDVLLHDSLLNYRAGHCTDPKEMSQLLIDVSPVLETFIAELFNIQQDVLQLQAKVRSHDPIFEFKKHFVLREARRALKQAAALPTFEILDAWLTTQLKQHQLDSHDREWAVAHFAQKILAEPEKYSDAISQLVAWCVQALHSDTGKEAVLGWVSFHSPGRLDYGNLVNVEPVGDELERLQGSPRQWRHRDGFKLTDERMTRRQVLDEAHYCVYCHKTDGDFCSKGFPVKKTAPEMGLKRNPLNEILTGCPLEEKISEMHFLKKSGYNVAALAVVMIDNPMCPATGHRICNDCMKACIYQKQEPVNIPQIETRVLTDVLELPFGVEIYDLFTRWNPLRKEQWIAKPYNGKKVLVMGMGPAGFTLAHHLLMEGCAVVGTDGLKIEPLPSHYVTAPIRDYSSIKEALDNRLMAGFGGVAEYGITVRWDKNFLKLIYISLMRRPYFQVYGSVRFGGTLQVEDAWTLGFDHLAVAVGAGLPRELIIPNSLASGMRQANDFLMALQLTGAAKFSSLANLEVRLPAVVIGGGLTGVDTATEVQAYYIAQVEKTAHRYRILSEYQSAETVRRSFDERGLAILDEFLQHAHQVQEERERASREHREPDFISLIREWGGVTIAYRRNMQESPAYRRNHEEVSKAFEEGIYYAEGLEPDAVILDESGAVSALKCRVLIQDEEGRWHHSDAIKTLPARAIFVATGAKPNIAYEFEHRGTFVREENNYQRFEEVESHLQAVRGLPHVKAPEFGPFTSYQEKNYRVSFLGDTHPVFHGSVVKAIASAKRVYPAIIKKILQQPSFGHDDEYHYFKQQMLGLFNATVCSVTRQGDDLIELVVRAPMAAKNFRPGQFYRLQNYEASAIKVDATCLQTEAMALLASKHLPDSDLLSFLILERGVSSRLVATFQSGDPIAVMGPTGVNTKIPETPETIMIVGGTMAIAQLRSLSPVLRSRGHRILFVACMESEKSVFNREEIEKLSDVVLWVTATGSTIKNIRAQDHAASGELILALRDYALGQKKCDTMIPTIRLQEINRVIVVGSAELLRRMQQGRNGLLRPYFQEEAKFFGSVYGAMQCMLKGVCAQCLQWQVDPITGKRTKAVYACSWQEQPMEMIDIAHIDERLNQNKVQERLSNQWLDYLFAKYDIIKI
;
A
#
# COMPACT_ATOMS: atom_id res chain seq x y z
N MET A 1 2.84 28.99 -30.82
CA MET A 1 2.99 30.45 -30.88
C MET A 1 1.71 31.04 -30.33
N ASP A 2 1.79 31.68 -29.16
CA ASP A 2 1.04 32.90 -28.81
C ASP A 2 1.64 33.43 -27.52
N ARG A 3 2.55 34.41 -27.69
CA ARG A 3 3.22 35.14 -26.61
C ARG A 3 2.26 36.22 -26.11
N ILE A 4 1.57 35.95 -25.02
CA ILE A 4 0.95 37.01 -24.23
C ILE A 4 1.99 37.53 -23.23
N SER A 5 2.43 38.75 -23.53
CA SER A 5 3.17 39.73 -22.73
C SER A 5 3.28 39.43 -21.23
N MET A 6 4.50 39.08 -20.79
CA MET A 6 4.95 39.14 -19.40
C MET A 6 5.02 40.61 -18.96
N LYS A 7 4.06 41.05 -18.13
CA LYS A 7 4.28 42.19 -17.23
C LYS A 7 4.86 41.68 -15.92
N SER A 8 6.06 42.16 -15.57
CA SER A 8 6.76 41.88 -14.32
C SER A 8 6.07 42.54 -13.13
N SER A 9 5.40 41.75 -12.30
CA SER A 9 5.27 42.01 -10.85
C SER A 9 5.98 40.86 -10.13
N THR A 10 7.21 41.10 -9.69
CA THR A 10 8.19 40.07 -9.30
C THR A 10 7.96 39.42 -7.92
N SER A 11 6.84 39.68 -7.23
CA SER A 11 6.54 39.03 -5.94
C SER A 11 5.09 38.51 -5.92
N GLN A 12 4.92 37.18 -6.07
CA GLN A 12 3.62 36.51 -5.95
C GLN A 12 3.14 36.43 -4.48
N PHE A 13 4.08 36.50 -3.53
CA PHE A 13 3.87 36.57 -2.08
C PHE A 13 4.56 37.83 -1.52
N ARG A 14 4.32 38.20 -0.26
CA ARG A 14 4.86 39.44 0.31
C ARG A 14 6.39 39.43 0.36
N GLY A 15 7.04 40.04 -0.63
CA GLY A 15 8.50 40.14 -0.72
C GLY A 15 9.23 38.87 -1.19
N PHE A 16 8.48 37.86 -1.64
CA PHE A 16 9.02 36.58 -2.12
C PHE A 16 8.30 36.10 -3.39
N SER A 17 9.03 35.40 -4.25
CA SER A 17 8.45 34.56 -5.30
C SER A 17 8.30 33.12 -4.83
N PHE A 18 7.42 32.34 -5.48
CA PHE A 18 7.30 30.90 -5.21
C PHE A 18 8.65 30.17 -5.34
N GLN A 19 9.39 30.45 -6.42
CA GLN A 19 10.69 29.83 -6.68
C GLN A 19 11.74 30.21 -5.63
N GLU A 20 11.76 31.48 -5.18
CA GLU A 20 12.65 31.93 -4.12
C GLU A 20 12.42 31.13 -2.83
N LEU A 21 11.15 30.92 -2.46
CA LEU A 21 10.80 30.13 -1.28
C LEU A 21 11.24 28.68 -1.37
N LEU A 22 11.50 28.10 -2.56
CA LEU A 22 12.01 26.74 -2.73
C LEU A 22 13.51 26.58 -2.44
N THR A 23 14.25 27.69 -2.33
CA THR A 23 15.72 27.68 -2.23
C THR A 23 16.22 27.90 -0.79
N PRO A 24 17.36 27.30 -0.38
CA PRO A 24 17.97 27.58 0.92
C PRO A 24 18.26 29.07 1.19
N ALA A 25 18.68 29.81 0.15
CA ALA A 25 18.93 31.24 0.25
C ALA A 25 17.65 32.05 0.52
N GLY A 26 16.57 31.75 -0.21
CA GLY A 26 15.27 32.38 0.02
C GLY A 26 14.68 32.04 1.39
N LEU A 27 14.84 30.80 1.85
CA LEU A 27 14.43 30.40 3.21
C LEU A 27 15.26 31.11 4.29
N SER A 28 16.56 31.37 4.05
CA SER A 28 17.41 32.09 5.01
C SER A 28 16.98 33.55 5.12
N LYS A 29 16.66 34.18 3.98
CA LYS A 29 16.04 35.51 3.95
C LYS A 29 14.69 35.53 4.68
N LEU A 30 13.87 34.49 4.53
CA LEU A 30 12.59 34.35 5.23
C LEU A 30 12.77 34.22 6.75
N ASP A 31 13.68 33.37 7.21
CA ASP A 31 13.96 33.19 8.65
C ASP A 31 14.43 34.51 9.28
N ASN A 32 15.32 35.25 8.61
CA ASN A 32 15.76 36.57 9.09
C ASN A 32 14.60 37.58 9.16
N GLN A 33 13.68 37.58 8.20
CA GLN A 33 12.49 38.43 8.25
C GLN A 33 11.55 38.04 9.39
N PHE A 34 11.38 36.73 9.64
CA PHE A 34 10.61 36.25 10.78
C PHE A 34 11.24 36.65 12.11
N LEU A 35 12.56 36.45 12.28
CA LEU A 35 13.28 36.85 13.50
C LEU A 35 13.18 38.36 13.75
N HIS A 36 13.31 39.19 12.71
CA HIS A 36 13.11 40.64 12.84
C HIS A 36 11.66 41.00 13.22
N SER A 37 10.68 40.29 12.67
CA SER A 37 9.28 40.47 13.06
C SER A 37 9.03 40.06 14.52
N LEU A 38 9.67 38.97 14.96
CA LEU A 38 9.58 38.47 16.33
C LEU A 38 10.23 39.46 17.31
N GLU A 39 11.44 39.93 17.03
CA GLU A 39 12.15 40.95 17.82
C GLU A 39 11.31 42.23 17.98
N LYS A 40 10.68 42.69 16.89
CA LYS A 40 9.80 43.87 16.93
C LYS A 40 8.55 43.64 17.78
N SER A 41 8.03 42.41 17.82
CA SER A 41 6.84 42.07 18.61
C SER A 41 7.16 41.81 20.09
N ASP A 42 8.26 41.10 20.37
CA ASP A 42 8.70 40.70 21.70
C ASP A 42 10.19 40.29 21.66
N VAL A 43 11.06 41.16 22.18
CA VAL A 43 12.52 40.96 22.23
C VAL A 43 12.89 39.77 23.11
N LEU A 44 12.16 39.51 24.20
CA LEU A 44 12.48 38.40 25.11
C LEU A 44 12.17 37.05 24.45
N LEU A 45 11.06 36.96 23.70
CA LEU A 45 10.73 35.75 22.93
C LEU A 45 11.72 35.51 21.79
N HIS A 46 12.17 36.57 21.12
CA HIS A 46 13.24 36.49 20.12
C HIS A 46 14.51 35.86 20.70
N ASP A 47 15.03 36.41 21.79
CA ASP A 47 16.27 35.92 22.42
C ASP A 47 16.10 34.49 22.95
N SER A 48 14.91 34.17 23.50
CA SER A 48 14.60 32.81 23.96
C SER A 48 14.57 31.79 22.83
N LEU A 49 14.03 32.15 21.65
CA LEU A 49 14.04 31.29 20.47
C LEU A 49 15.47 31.02 19.97
N LEU A 50 16.33 32.05 19.94
CA LEU A 50 17.74 31.89 19.58
C LEU A 50 18.48 30.99 20.57
N ASN A 51 18.26 31.17 21.88
CA ASN A 51 18.83 30.30 22.91
C ASN A 51 18.35 28.85 22.80
N TYR A 52 17.08 28.63 22.48
CA TYR A 52 16.52 27.30 22.22
C TYR A 52 17.20 26.62 21.03
N ARG A 53 17.39 27.32 19.90
CA ARG A 53 18.10 26.80 18.73
C ARG A 53 19.59 26.56 18.99
N ALA A 54 20.22 27.36 19.85
CA ALA A 54 21.60 27.15 20.30
C ALA A 54 21.74 25.95 21.27
N GLY A 55 20.64 25.39 21.74
CA GLY A 55 20.63 24.26 22.68
C GLY A 55 20.84 24.65 24.15
N HIS A 56 20.74 25.94 24.49
CA HIS A 56 20.89 26.43 25.86
C HIS A 56 19.64 26.22 26.72
N CYS A 57 18.46 26.04 26.11
CA CYS A 57 17.23 25.71 26.82
C CYS A 57 17.10 24.18 26.99
N THR A 58 17.02 23.72 28.25
CA THR A 58 17.01 22.29 28.61
C THR A 58 15.81 21.86 29.46
N ASP A 59 15.10 22.80 30.11
CA ASP A 59 13.90 22.46 30.87
C ASP A 59 12.71 22.20 29.93
N PRO A 60 12.07 21.01 29.99
CA PRO A 60 10.98 20.69 29.07
C PRO A 60 9.77 21.63 29.19
N LYS A 61 9.48 22.21 30.36
CA LYS A 61 8.32 23.08 30.54
C LYS A 61 8.58 24.47 29.96
N GLU A 62 9.78 25.02 30.19
CA GLU A 62 10.22 26.26 29.55
C GLU A 62 10.23 26.12 28.02
N MET A 63 10.69 24.97 27.50
CA MET A 63 10.62 24.68 26.06
C MET A 63 9.18 24.66 25.55
N SER A 64 8.28 23.92 26.19
CA SER A 64 6.87 23.88 25.79
C SER A 64 6.20 25.26 25.82
N GLN A 65 6.48 26.06 26.85
CA GLN A 65 5.94 27.40 26.99
C GLN A 65 6.47 28.34 25.89
N LEU A 66 7.78 28.32 25.62
CA LEU A 66 8.39 29.07 24.52
C LEU A 66 7.73 28.73 23.17
N LEU A 67 7.53 27.45 22.87
CA LEU A 67 6.90 27.02 21.62
C LEU A 67 5.47 27.53 21.50
N ILE A 68 4.71 27.53 22.60
CA ILE A 68 3.34 28.07 22.64
C ILE A 68 3.34 29.59 22.43
N ASP A 69 4.29 30.32 23.02
CA ASP A 69 4.31 31.79 22.97
C ASP A 69 4.78 32.34 21.62
N VAL A 70 5.74 31.68 20.95
CA VAL A 70 6.21 32.06 19.61
C VAL A 70 5.18 31.73 18.52
N SER A 71 4.38 30.69 18.73
CA SER A 71 3.44 30.14 17.73
C SER A 71 2.42 31.16 17.17
N PRO A 72 1.71 31.97 17.98
CA PRO A 72 0.80 33.01 17.48
C PRO A 72 1.48 34.07 16.59
N VAL A 73 2.73 34.44 16.89
CA VAL A 73 3.51 35.39 16.09
C VAL A 73 3.85 34.77 14.73
N LEU A 74 4.23 33.48 14.72
CA LEU A 74 4.46 32.73 13.48
C LEU A 74 3.20 32.64 12.60
N GLU A 75 2.03 32.34 13.18
CA GLU A 75 0.78 32.29 12.41
C GLU A 75 0.46 33.65 11.76
N THR A 76 0.63 34.74 12.50
CA THR A 76 0.44 36.10 11.97
C THR A 76 1.40 36.37 10.81
N PHE A 77 2.68 36.03 10.98
CA PHE A 77 3.69 36.18 9.94
C PHE A 77 3.38 35.37 8.68
N ILE A 78 2.96 34.12 8.82
CA ILE A 78 2.56 33.27 7.69
C ILE A 78 1.33 33.83 6.98
N ALA A 79 0.33 34.29 7.74
CA ALA A 79 -0.87 34.88 7.15
C ALA A 79 -0.54 36.14 6.33
N GLU A 80 0.42 36.95 6.79
CA GLU A 80 0.94 38.10 6.05
C GLU A 80 1.78 37.73 4.83
N LEU A 81 2.60 36.68 4.92
CA LEU A 81 3.43 36.19 3.82
C LEU A 81 2.58 35.81 2.61
N PHE A 82 1.52 35.04 2.84
CA PHE A 82 0.62 34.53 1.80
C PHE A 82 -0.58 35.45 1.50
N ASN A 83 -0.71 36.57 2.23
CA ASN A 83 -1.82 37.53 2.09
C ASN A 83 -3.21 36.89 2.33
N ILE A 84 -3.34 36.14 3.44
CA ILE A 84 -4.54 35.39 3.84
C ILE A 84 -5.01 35.74 5.27
N GLN A 85 -4.66 36.93 5.77
CA GLN A 85 -4.96 37.37 7.14
C GLN A 85 -6.45 37.28 7.46
N GLN A 86 -7.31 37.65 6.50
CA GLN A 86 -8.76 37.57 6.69
C GLN A 86 -9.25 36.13 6.78
N ASP A 87 -8.74 35.22 5.94
CA ASP A 87 -9.11 33.80 5.98
C ASP A 87 -8.70 33.14 7.32
N VAL A 88 -7.50 33.46 7.81
CA VAL A 88 -7.00 32.99 9.11
C VAL A 88 -7.84 33.54 10.26
N LEU A 89 -8.16 34.84 10.27
CA LEU A 89 -9.03 35.46 11.28
C LEU A 89 -10.45 34.87 11.25
N GLN A 90 -10.99 34.59 10.06
CA GLN A 90 -12.28 33.92 9.93
C GLN A 90 -12.25 32.49 10.47
N LEU A 91 -11.17 31.74 10.20
CA LEU A 91 -10.99 30.39 10.75
C LEU A 91 -10.86 30.42 12.29
N GLN A 92 -10.09 31.36 12.84
CA GLN A 92 -10.00 31.59 14.29
C GLN A 92 -11.39 31.88 14.88
N ALA A 93 -12.16 32.79 14.26
CA ALA A 93 -13.51 33.12 14.70
C ALA A 93 -14.46 31.90 14.64
N LYS A 94 -14.38 31.08 13.59
CA LYS A 94 -15.15 29.83 13.45
C LYS A 94 -14.78 28.78 14.49
N VAL A 95 -13.54 28.74 14.97
CA VAL A 95 -13.15 27.85 16.08
C VAL A 95 -13.73 28.36 17.39
N ARG A 96 -13.52 29.65 17.68
CA ARG A 96 -13.92 30.29 18.94
C ARG A 96 -15.43 30.49 19.09
N SER A 97 -16.19 30.46 17.99
CA SER A 97 -17.66 30.51 18.04
C SER A 97 -18.28 29.31 18.78
N HIS A 98 -17.52 28.24 19.00
CA HIS A 98 -17.92 27.08 19.81
C HIS A 98 -17.53 27.20 21.29
N ASP A 99 -16.69 28.16 21.70
CA ASP A 99 -16.24 28.32 23.09
C ASP A 99 -17.40 28.35 24.11
N PRO A 100 -18.53 29.04 23.83
CA PRO A 100 -19.66 29.06 24.76
C PRO A 100 -20.24 27.67 25.03
N ILE A 101 -20.21 26.75 24.06
CA ILE A 101 -20.70 25.37 24.21
C ILE A 101 -19.85 24.61 25.23
N PHE A 102 -18.53 24.77 25.18
CA PHE A 102 -17.63 24.06 26.09
C PHE A 102 -17.65 24.67 27.50
N GLU A 103 -17.81 25.99 27.63
CA GLU A 103 -18.02 26.62 28.93
C GLU A 103 -19.39 26.22 29.53
N PHE A 104 -20.44 26.13 28.72
CA PHE A 104 -21.74 25.56 29.12
C PHE A 104 -21.60 24.11 29.60
N LYS A 105 -20.95 23.24 28.81
CA LYS A 105 -20.65 21.84 29.18
C LYS A 105 -19.94 21.77 30.52
N LYS A 106 -18.88 22.55 30.70
CA LYS A 106 -18.03 22.53 31.90
C LYS A 106 -18.80 23.00 33.14
N HIS A 107 -19.55 24.09 33.04
CA HIS A 107 -20.24 24.69 34.18
C HIS A 107 -21.56 23.99 34.48
N PHE A 108 -22.49 23.96 33.52
CA PHE A 108 -23.84 23.47 33.75
C PHE A 108 -23.92 21.95 33.72
N VAL A 109 -23.35 21.30 32.70
CA VAL A 109 -23.55 19.85 32.51
C VAL A 109 -22.64 19.03 33.45
N LEU A 110 -21.32 19.24 33.38
CA LEU A 110 -20.34 18.41 34.08
C LEU A 110 -20.20 18.74 35.56
N ARG A 111 -20.51 19.97 35.99
CA ARG A 111 -20.35 20.43 37.37
C ARG A 111 -21.68 20.54 38.10
N GLU A 112 -22.55 21.47 37.72
CA GLU A 112 -23.77 21.76 38.49
C GLU A 112 -24.82 20.65 38.34
N ALA A 113 -25.17 20.24 37.11
CA ALA A 113 -26.16 19.19 36.88
C ALA A 113 -25.73 17.82 37.41
N ARG A 114 -24.47 17.42 37.21
CA ARG A 114 -23.94 16.17 37.81
C ARG A 114 -24.01 16.15 39.33
N ARG A 115 -23.82 17.29 40.01
CA ARG A 115 -24.00 17.38 41.47
C ARG A 115 -25.46 17.24 41.89
N ALA A 116 -26.37 17.84 41.11
CA ALA A 116 -27.80 17.81 41.37
C ALA A 116 -28.53 16.55 40.86
N LEU A 117 -27.85 15.65 40.13
CA LEU A 117 -28.47 14.49 39.45
C LEU A 117 -29.27 13.57 40.39
N LYS A 118 -28.87 13.45 41.66
CA LYS A 118 -29.60 12.65 42.67
C LYS A 118 -30.97 13.23 43.03
N GLN A 119 -31.20 14.51 42.74
CA GLN A 119 -32.44 15.22 43.01
C GLN A 119 -33.36 15.25 41.77
N ALA A 120 -33.01 14.55 40.69
CA ALA A 120 -33.75 14.58 39.42
C ALA A 120 -35.27 14.32 39.58
N ALA A 121 -35.66 13.41 40.47
CA ALA A 121 -37.07 13.09 40.73
C ALA A 121 -37.87 14.22 41.42
N ALA A 122 -37.19 15.21 42.03
CA ALA A 122 -37.81 16.35 42.69
C ALA A 122 -37.87 17.62 41.82
N LEU A 123 -37.34 17.55 40.59
CA LEU A 123 -37.32 18.66 39.65
C LEU A 123 -38.51 18.59 38.69
N PRO A 124 -38.94 19.72 38.09
CA PRO A 124 -39.95 19.70 37.03
C PRO A 124 -39.55 18.77 35.87
N THR A 125 -40.53 18.31 35.08
CA THR A 125 -40.26 17.41 33.94
C THR A 125 -39.48 18.13 32.84
N PHE A 126 -38.82 17.35 31.98
CA PHE A 126 -38.03 17.89 30.88
C PHE A 126 -38.85 18.81 29.97
N GLU A 127 -40.09 18.43 29.66
CA GLU A 127 -40.97 19.15 28.72
C GLU A 127 -41.33 20.55 29.25
N ILE A 128 -41.59 20.68 30.55
CA ILE A 128 -41.88 21.97 31.19
C ILE A 128 -40.66 22.88 31.12
N LEU A 129 -39.49 22.34 31.47
CA LEU A 129 -38.22 23.08 31.47
C LEU A 129 -37.81 23.45 30.04
N ASP A 130 -38.07 22.58 29.08
CA ASP A 130 -37.73 22.79 27.67
C ASP A 130 -38.62 23.85 27.01
N ALA A 131 -39.90 23.90 27.37
CA ALA A 131 -40.81 24.98 26.95
C ALA A 131 -40.39 26.34 27.55
N TRP A 132 -39.99 26.35 28.82
CA TRP A 132 -39.41 27.54 29.46
C TRP A 132 -38.15 27.99 28.72
N LEU A 133 -37.21 27.08 28.48
CA LEU A 133 -35.96 27.38 27.79
C LEU A 133 -36.22 27.93 26.38
N THR A 134 -37.13 27.31 25.62
CA THR A 134 -37.52 27.79 24.29
C THR A 134 -38.04 29.23 24.34
N THR A 135 -38.85 29.57 25.34
CA THR A 135 -39.34 30.95 25.56
C THR A 135 -38.18 31.91 25.87
N GLN A 136 -37.24 31.51 26.72
CA GLN A 136 -36.06 32.32 27.05
C GLN A 136 -35.17 32.57 25.83
N LEU A 137 -34.91 31.54 25.02
CA LEU A 137 -34.14 31.67 23.78
C LEU A 137 -34.77 32.69 22.83
N LYS A 138 -36.10 32.65 22.65
CA LYS A 138 -36.84 33.62 21.83
C LYS A 138 -36.77 35.04 22.40
N GLN A 139 -37.00 35.21 23.70
CA GLN A 139 -36.93 36.51 24.38
C GLN A 139 -35.56 37.17 24.26
N HIS A 140 -34.49 36.36 24.21
CA HIS A 140 -33.12 36.83 24.05
C HIS A 140 -32.62 36.85 22.60
N GLN A 141 -33.50 36.63 21.61
CA GLN A 141 -33.16 36.61 20.18
C GLN A 141 -32.07 35.58 19.83
N LEU A 142 -32.07 34.44 20.52
CA LEU A 142 -31.18 33.30 20.31
C LEU A 142 -31.89 32.11 19.65
N ASP A 143 -33.05 32.34 19.01
CA ASP A 143 -33.77 31.31 18.25
C ASP A 143 -32.99 31.00 16.96
N SER A 144 -32.09 30.02 17.04
CA SER A 144 -31.21 29.61 15.95
C SER A 144 -31.48 28.15 15.57
N HIS A 145 -31.11 27.78 14.34
CA HIS A 145 -31.20 26.38 13.88
C HIS A 145 -30.26 25.45 14.68
N ASP A 146 -29.26 26.01 15.35
CA ASP A 146 -28.31 25.30 16.22
C ASP A 146 -28.69 25.51 17.69
N ARG A 147 -29.62 24.68 18.17
CA ARG A 147 -30.17 24.80 19.51
C ARG A 147 -29.12 24.62 20.61
N GLU A 148 -28.12 23.76 20.39
CA GLU A 148 -27.00 23.60 21.33
C GLU A 148 -26.22 24.92 21.49
N TRP A 149 -25.88 25.56 20.37
CA TRP A 149 -25.22 26.86 20.36
C TRP A 149 -26.07 27.92 21.04
N ALA A 150 -27.38 27.95 20.78
CA ALA A 150 -28.30 28.91 21.37
C ALA A 150 -28.39 28.79 22.90
N VAL A 151 -28.55 27.56 23.41
CA VAL A 151 -28.58 27.28 24.85
C VAL A 151 -27.25 27.67 25.51
N ALA A 152 -26.12 27.36 24.86
CA ALA A 152 -24.81 27.72 25.37
C ALA A 152 -24.59 29.24 25.45
N HIS A 153 -25.06 30.02 24.47
CA HIS A 153 -24.96 31.49 24.49
C HIS A 153 -25.89 32.10 25.53
N PHE A 154 -27.10 31.54 25.70
CA PHE A 154 -27.98 31.95 26.78
C PHE A 154 -27.35 31.68 28.15
N ALA A 155 -26.76 30.50 28.33
CA ALA A 155 -26.02 30.11 29.53
C ALA A 155 -24.87 31.09 29.84
N GLN A 156 -24.08 31.46 28.82
CA GLN A 156 -23.01 32.44 28.98
C GLN A 156 -23.55 33.81 29.41
N LYS A 157 -24.65 34.27 28.80
CA LYS A 157 -25.28 35.55 29.11
C LYS A 157 -25.79 35.62 30.56
N ILE A 158 -26.47 34.57 31.03
CA ILE A 158 -26.98 34.54 32.41
C ILE A 158 -25.87 34.38 33.45
N LEU A 159 -24.78 33.67 33.12
CA LEU A 159 -23.60 33.56 33.98
C LEU A 159 -22.80 34.86 34.11
N ALA A 160 -22.93 35.79 33.16
CA ALA A 160 -22.26 37.09 33.24
C ALA A 160 -22.88 38.01 34.33
N GLU A 161 -24.15 37.79 34.68
CA GLU A 161 -24.89 38.55 35.71
C GLU A 161 -25.61 37.59 36.69
N PRO A 162 -24.88 36.77 37.48
CA PRO A 162 -25.47 35.64 38.20
C PRO A 162 -26.46 36.05 39.31
N GLU A 163 -26.29 37.23 39.91
CA GLU A 163 -27.21 37.75 40.93
C GLU A 163 -28.57 38.13 40.34
N LYS A 164 -28.61 38.59 39.09
CA LYS A 164 -29.82 39.00 38.37
C LYS A 164 -30.57 37.80 37.78
N TYR A 165 -29.85 36.75 37.40
CA TYR A 165 -30.39 35.58 36.72
C TYR A 165 -30.36 34.29 37.56
N SER A 166 -30.35 34.41 38.89
CA SER A 166 -30.27 33.27 39.82
C SER A 166 -31.35 32.20 39.57
N ASP A 167 -32.60 32.62 39.34
CA ASP A 167 -33.72 31.73 39.02
C ASP A 167 -33.53 31.05 37.66
N ALA A 168 -33.08 31.78 36.65
CA ALA A 168 -32.85 31.24 35.31
C ALA A 168 -31.67 30.25 35.30
N ILE A 169 -30.60 30.52 36.06
CA ILE A 169 -29.49 29.59 36.25
C ILE A 169 -30.00 28.31 36.90
N SER A 170 -30.80 28.41 37.96
CA SER A 170 -31.37 27.25 38.67
C SER A 170 -32.27 26.40 37.76
N GLN A 171 -33.13 27.03 36.95
CA GLN A 171 -33.97 26.33 35.98
C GLN A 171 -33.15 25.69 34.86
N LEU A 172 -32.08 26.33 34.37
CA LEU A 172 -31.21 25.73 33.36
C LEU A 172 -30.39 24.56 33.91
N VAL A 173 -29.94 24.61 35.17
CA VAL A 173 -29.35 23.44 35.84
C VAL A 173 -30.37 22.32 35.93
N ALA A 174 -31.61 22.60 36.33
CA ALA A 174 -32.66 21.59 36.38
C ALA A 174 -32.96 20.97 35.00
N TRP A 175 -32.97 21.80 33.95
CA TRP A 175 -33.12 21.34 32.56
C TRP A 175 -31.98 20.38 32.18
N CYS A 176 -30.73 20.72 32.51
CA CYS A 176 -29.57 19.86 32.26
C CYS A 176 -29.63 18.54 33.06
N VAL A 177 -30.14 18.56 34.30
CA VAL A 177 -30.35 17.35 35.11
C VAL A 177 -31.34 16.42 34.43
N GLN A 178 -32.48 16.95 33.96
CA GLN A 178 -33.47 16.15 33.24
C GLN A 178 -32.93 15.65 31.90
N ALA A 179 -32.17 16.47 31.16
CA ALA A 179 -31.51 16.07 29.93
C ALA A 179 -30.56 14.87 30.11
N LEU A 180 -29.91 14.74 31.28
CA LEU A 180 -29.06 13.60 31.62
C LEU A 180 -29.84 12.39 32.16
N HIS A 181 -31.04 12.60 32.70
CA HIS A 181 -31.78 11.59 33.47
C HIS A 181 -32.95 10.96 32.70
N SER A 182 -33.85 11.78 32.15
CA SER A 182 -35.08 11.32 31.49
C SER A 182 -34.82 10.86 30.05
N ASP A 183 -35.66 9.97 29.54
CA ASP A 183 -35.51 9.46 28.18
C ASP A 183 -35.81 10.54 27.14
N THR A 184 -36.86 11.34 27.35
CA THR A 184 -37.18 12.51 26.50
C THR A 184 -36.07 13.56 26.51
N GLY A 185 -35.41 13.75 27.65
CA GLY A 185 -34.28 14.65 27.79
C GLY A 185 -33.04 14.16 27.02
N LYS A 186 -32.69 12.88 27.18
CA LYS A 186 -31.57 12.25 26.45
C LYS A 186 -31.78 12.28 24.94
N GLU A 187 -33.01 12.05 24.49
CA GLU A 187 -33.37 12.15 23.08
C GLU A 187 -33.23 13.59 22.56
N ALA A 188 -33.69 14.58 23.32
CA ALA A 188 -33.63 16.00 22.93
C ALA A 188 -32.20 16.55 22.78
N VAL A 189 -31.23 16.02 23.54
CA VAL A 189 -29.81 16.39 23.46
C VAL A 189 -28.97 15.37 22.71
N LEU A 190 -29.60 14.41 22.01
CA LEU A 190 -28.89 13.41 21.23
C LEU A 190 -28.02 14.10 20.17
N GLY A 191 -26.73 13.78 20.17
CA GLY A 191 -25.74 14.38 19.26
C GLY A 191 -25.12 15.69 19.75
N TRP A 192 -25.56 16.26 20.88
CA TRP A 192 -24.92 17.46 21.47
C TRP A 192 -23.59 17.09 22.12
N VAL A 193 -22.50 17.75 21.70
CA VAL A 193 -21.18 17.52 22.32
C VAL A 193 -21.15 17.97 23.78
N SER A 194 -21.99 18.94 24.16
CA SER A 194 -22.12 19.43 25.53
C SER A 194 -22.61 18.36 26.52
N PHE A 195 -23.36 17.36 26.04
CA PHE A 195 -23.84 16.24 26.85
C PHE A 195 -23.04 14.94 26.65
N HIS A 196 -22.14 14.92 25.65
CA HIS A 196 -21.19 13.82 25.48
C HIS A 196 -20.27 13.67 26.69
N SER A 197 -20.17 12.45 27.22
CA SER A 197 -19.33 12.10 28.35
C SER A 197 -18.47 10.88 27.99
N PRO A 198 -17.14 10.92 28.20
CA PRO A 198 -16.27 9.78 27.93
C PRO A 198 -16.73 8.52 28.66
N GLY A 199 -16.84 7.42 27.92
CA GLY A 199 -17.22 6.11 28.44
C GLY A 199 -16.14 5.49 29.34
N ARG A 200 -16.52 4.49 30.14
CA ARG A 200 -15.55 3.65 30.87
C ARG A 200 -14.94 2.63 29.91
N LEU A 201 -13.65 2.36 30.06
CA LEU A 201 -13.00 1.32 29.28
C LEU A 201 -13.21 -0.05 29.93
N ASP A 202 -13.78 -0.97 29.17
CA ASP A 202 -13.76 -2.40 29.47
C ASP A 202 -12.90 -3.11 28.42
N TYR A 203 -11.68 -3.49 28.79
CA TYR A 203 -10.75 -4.14 27.86
C TYR A 203 -11.24 -5.51 27.38
N GLY A 204 -12.14 -6.16 28.11
CA GLY A 204 -12.80 -7.41 27.69
C GLY A 204 -13.90 -7.18 26.64
N ASN A 205 -14.42 -5.96 26.55
CA ASN A 205 -15.57 -5.60 25.71
C ASN A 205 -15.40 -4.20 25.07
N LEU A 206 -14.27 -3.95 24.40
CA LEU A 206 -14.02 -2.71 23.65
C LEU A 206 -14.80 -2.64 22.33
N VAL A 207 -15.30 -3.78 21.86
CA VAL A 207 -16.08 -3.91 20.62
C VAL A 207 -17.41 -4.55 20.98
N ASN A 208 -18.51 -3.82 20.79
CA ASN A 208 -19.84 -4.33 21.08
C ASN A 208 -20.27 -5.30 19.98
N VAL A 209 -20.60 -6.52 20.39
CA VAL A 209 -21.04 -7.59 19.49
C VAL A 209 -22.23 -8.33 20.06
N GLU A 210 -23.02 -8.92 19.16
CA GLU A 210 -24.13 -9.82 19.47
C GLU A 210 -23.99 -11.12 18.64
N PRO A 211 -24.47 -12.26 19.16
CA PRO A 211 -24.49 -13.50 18.39
C PRO A 211 -25.48 -13.39 17.22
N VAL A 212 -25.11 -13.94 16.06
CA VAL A 212 -26.00 -14.04 14.89
C VAL A 212 -27.11 -15.09 15.12
N GLY A 213 -26.84 -16.10 15.96
CA GLY A 213 -27.76 -17.19 16.25
C GLY A 213 -27.75 -18.32 15.22
N ASP A 214 -26.63 -18.51 14.51
CA ASP A 214 -26.44 -19.60 13.54
C ASP A 214 -25.59 -20.75 14.11
N GLU A 215 -25.54 -21.88 13.38
CA GLU A 215 -24.76 -23.07 13.76
C GLU A 215 -23.23 -22.83 13.78
N LEU A 216 -22.77 -21.76 13.14
CA LEU A 216 -21.36 -21.38 13.12
C LEU A 216 -20.97 -20.58 14.37
N GLU A 217 -21.94 -20.13 15.17
CA GLU A 217 -21.78 -19.26 16.34
C GLU A 217 -21.06 -17.96 15.96
N ARG A 218 -21.43 -17.39 14.80
CA ARG A 218 -20.84 -16.12 14.35
C ARG A 218 -21.30 -14.95 15.22
N LEU A 219 -20.43 -13.96 15.33
CA LEU A 219 -20.67 -12.67 15.97
C LEU A 219 -20.89 -11.59 14.91
N GLN A 220 -21.69 -10.58 15.26
CA GLN A 220 -21.92 -9.38 14.46
C GLN A 220 -22.00 -8.13 15.34
N GLY A 221 -21.91 -6.94 14.74
CA GLY A 221 -22.35 -5.71 15.39
C GLY A 221 -23.86 -5.52 15.29
N SER A 222 -24.40 -4.62 16.10
CA SER A 222 -25.82 -4.27 16.09
C SER A 222 -26.27 -3.77 14.70
N PRO A 223 -27.31 -4.37 14.08
CA PRO A 223 -27.84 -3.93 12.79
C PRO A 223 -28.27 -2.46 12.73
N ARG A 224 -28.65 -1.87 13.87
CA ARG A 224 -29.00 -0.45 13.98
C ARG A 224 -27.82 0.51 13.75
N GLN A 225 -26.59 -0.02 13.76
CA GLN A 225 -25.34 0.75 13.60
C GLN A 225 -24.67 0.47 12.25
N TRP A 226 -25.34 -0.26 11.34
CA TRP A 226 -24.75 -0.53 10.04
C TRP A 226 -24.58 0.74 9.21
N ARG A 227 -23.46 0.80 8.49
CA ARG A 227 -23.10 1.83 7.52
C ARG A 227 -23.16 1.22 6.13
N HIS A 228 -24.06 1.75 5.31
CA HIS A 228 -24.28 1.30 3.94
C HIS A 228 -23.19 1.85 3.00
N ARG A 229 -22.02 1.20 3.02
CA ARG A 229 -20.89 1.54 2.14
C ARG A 229 -21.24 1.20 0.68
N ASP A 230 -21.07 2.17 -0.21
CA ASP A 230 -21.15 1.99 -1.66
C ASP A 230 -19.79 2.28 -2.33
N GLY A 231 -19.18 1.23 -2.89
CA GLY A 231 -17.93 1.32 -3.65
C GLY A 231 -16.69 1.74 -2.85
N PHE A 232 -15.86 2.57 -3.49
CA PHE A 232 -14.48 2.87 -3.06
C PHE A 232 -14.22 4.37 -2.84
N LYS A 233 -15.28 5.15 -2.59
CA LYS A 233 -15.13 6.52 -2.09
C LYS A 233 -14.59 6.49 -0.65
N LEU A 234 -14.07 7.63 -0.17
CA LEU A 234 -13.67 7.77 1.24
C LEU A 234 -14.87 7.50 2.14
N THR A 235 -14.78 6.51 3.02
CA THR A 235 -15.92 6.04 3.83
C THR A 235 -15.98 6.66 5.23
N ASP A 236 -15.07 7.57 5.56
CA ASP A 236 -14.96 8.20 6.88
C ASP A 236 -14.80 9.71 6.73
N GLU A 237 -15.84 10.45 7.06
CA GLU A 237 -15.87 11.92 6.99
C GLU A 237 -15.13 12.61 8.16
N ARG A 238 -14.63 11.83 9.12
CA ARG A 238 -13.94 12.30 10.34
C ARG A 238 -14.87 13.05 11.28
N MET A 239 -14.35 13.42 12.45
CA MET A 239 -15.08 14.28 13.39
C MET A 239 -15.30 15.67 12.80
N THR A 240 -16.49 16.22 13.03
CA THR A 240 -16.77 17.64 12.78
C THR A 240 -15.87 18.55 13.61
N ARG A 241 -15.74 19.83 13.23
CA ARG A 241 -14.95 20.81 13.99
C ARG A 241 -15.37 20.85 15.46
N ARG A 242 -16.68 20.86 15.73
CA ARG A 242 -17.23 20.88 17.09
C ARG A 242 -16.83 19.65 17.89
N GLN A 243 -16.91 18.45 17.32
CA GLN A 243 -16.49 17.20 17.98
C GLN A 243 -14.98 17.19 18.25
N VAL A 244 -14.16 17.62 17.29
CA VAL A 244 -12.70 17.74 17.51
C VAL A 244 -12.38 18.72 18.63
N LEU A 245 -13.09 19.85 18.69
CA LEU A 245 -12.89 20.83 19.76
C LEU A 245 -13.36 20.30 21.13
N ASP A 246 -14.35 19.41 21.19
CA ASP A 246 -14.73 18.70 22.42
C ASP A 246 -13.55 17.87 22.96
N GLU A 247 -12.90 17.10 22.10
CA GLU A 247 -11.70 16.33 22.44
C GLU A 247 -10.53 17.25 22.86
N ALA A 248 -10.34 18.37 22.17
CA ALA A 248 -9.32 19.36 22.52
C ALA A 248 -9.60 20.02 23.88
N HIS A 249 -10.86 20.24 24.26
CA HIS A 249 -11.28 20.74 25.58
C HIS A 249 -11.24 19.68 26.68
N TYR A 250 -11.42 18.41 26.33
CA TYR A 250 -11.31 17.27 27.24
C TYR A 250 -9.85 16.98 27.63
N CYS A 251 -8.89 17.33 26.77
CA CYS A 251 -7.46 17.26 27.07
C CYS A 251 -7.08 18.16 28.27
N VAL A 252 -6.29 17.62 29.20
CA VAL A 252 -5.83 18.35 30.42
C VAL A 252 -4.52 19.13 30.23
N TYR A 253 -3.95 19.09 29.03
CA TYR A 253 -2.71 19.77 28.65
C TYR A 253 -1.50 19.45 29.55
N CYS A 254 -1.09 18.19 29.54
CA CYS A 254 -0.10 17.67 30.49
C CYS A 254 1.31 18.28 30.41
N HIS A 255 1.68 19.01 29.35
CA HIS A 255 2.99 19.67 29.23
C HIS A 255 3.29 20.55 30.46
N LYS A 256 2.26 21.19 31.05
CA LYS A 256 2.36 22.03 32.25
C LYS A 256 2.97 21.32 33.46
N THR A 257 2.89 19.99 33.50
CA THR A 257 3.31 19.16 34.63
C THR A 257 4.39 18.14 34.25
N ASP A 258 4.94 18.22 33.03
CA ASP A 258 5.83 17.19 32.47
C ASP A 258 5.19 15.77 32.55
N GLY A 259 3.89 15.71 32.26
CA GLY A 259 3.05 14.51 32.36
C GLY A 259 2.48 14.05 31.02
N ASP A 260 3.07 14.48 29.91
CA ASP A 260 2.68 14.26 28.52
C ASP A 260 2.96 12.81 28.07
N PHE A 261 2.37 11.84 28.78
CA PHE A 261 2.54 10.40 28.52
C PHE A 261 2.08 9.98 27.12
N CYS A 262 1.08 10.68 26.54
CA CYS A 262 0.68 10.46 25.16
C CYS A 262 1.80 10.76 24.15
N SER A 263 2.74 11.66 24.51
CA SER A 263 3.94 11.95 23.74
C SER A 263 5.10 11.07 24.19
N LYS A 264 5.51 11.13 25.47
CA LYS A 264 6.73 10.52 26.03
C LYS A 264 6.63 9.03 26.38
N GLY A 265 5.42 8.52 26.57
CA GLY A 265 5.15 7.17 27.09
C GLY A 265 4.80 7.17 28.57
N PHE A 266 4.15 6.10 29.02
CA PHE A 266 3.64 5.99 30.40
C PHE A 266 4.63 5.19 31.27
N PRO A 267 5.41 5.84 32.16
CA PRO A 267 6.40 5.16 32.99
C PRO A 267 5.74 4.32 34.09
N VAL A 268 6.37 3.20 34.48
CA VAL A 268 5.93 2.40 35.64
C VAL A 268 5.92 3.28 36.89
N LYS A 269 6.99 4.03 37.11
CA LYS A 269 7.13 5.02 38.18
C LYS A 269 7.90 6.23 37.65
N LYS A 270 7.34 7.43 37.80
CA LYS A 270 7.96 8.67 37.29
C LYS A 270 9.37 8.92 37.86
N THR A 271 9.60 8.56 39.12
CA THR A 271 10.88 8.79 39.81
C THR A 271 11.91 7.67 39.60
N ALA A 272 11.58 6.63 38.83
CA ALA A 272 12.44 5.48 38.58
C ALA A 272 12.34 5.06 37.09
N PRO A 273 12.91 5.85 36.15
CA PRO A 273 12.84 5.57 34.71
C PRO A 273 13.41 4.22 34.29
N GLU A 274 14.35 3.67 35.05
CA GLU A 274 14.97 2.35 34.85
C GLU A 274 13.97 1.20 34.92
N MET A 275 12.80 1.40 35.56
CA MET A 275 11.70 0.42 35.57
C MET A 275 10.95 0.35 34.22
N GLY A 276 11.27 1.24 33.28
CA GLY A 276 10.67 1.26 31.95
C GLY A 276 9.21 1.72 31.93
N LEU A 277 8.49 1.29 30.89
CA LEU A 277 7.13 1.72 30.57
C LEU A 277 6.09 0.70 31.03
N LYS A 278 4.90 1.20 31.42
CA LYS A 278 3.75 0.37 31.80
C LYS A 278 3.24 -0.44 30.62
N ARG A 279 2.55 -1.52 30.96
CA ARG A 279 1.71 -2.29 30.05
C ARG A 279 0.25 -2.14 30.40
N ASN A 280 -0.62 -2.07 29.39
CA ASN A 280 -2.07 -2.06 29.59
C ASN A 280 -2.61 -3.49 29.85
N PRO A 281 -3.91 -3.66 30.17
CA PRO A 281 -4.51 -4.98 30.39
C PRO A 281 -4.44 -5.93 29.17
N LEU A 282 -4.23 -5.40 27.95
CA LEU A 282 -4.00 -6.19 26.73
C LEU A 282 -2.51 -6.52 26.51
N ASN A 283 -1.66 -6.28 27.52
CA ASN A 283 -0.22 -6.52 27.55
C ASN A 283 0.62 -5.68 26.56
N GLU A 284 0.06 -4.58 26.05
CA GLU A 284 0.77 -3.65 25.17
C GLU A 284 1.58 -2.62 25.97
N ILE A 285 2.82 -2.35 25.53
CA ILE A 285 3.67 -1.32 26.13
C ILE A 285 3.13 0.06 25.78
N LEU A 286 2.95 0.92 26.78
CA LEU A 286 2.45 2.28 26.62
C LEU A 286 3.57 3.25 26.22
N THR A 287 4.03 3.17 24.97
CA THR A 287 5.13 3.99 24.45
C THR A 287 4.76 5.45 24.19
N GLY A 288 3.47 5.77 24.07
CA GLY A 288 3.02 7.04 23.51
C GLY A 288 3.38 7.17 22.03
N CYS A 289 3.26 8.38 21.49
CA CYS A 289 3.60 8.68 20.10
C CYS A 289 5.05 8.28 19.79
N PRO A 290 5.30 7.39 18.80
CA PRO A 290 6.65 7.00 18.42
C PRO A 290 7.53 8.16 17.93
N LEU A 291 6.92 9.26 17.48
CA LEU A 291 7.61 10.47 17.04
C LEU A 291 7.90 11.47 18.17
N GLU A 292 7.33 11.25 19.36
CA GLU A 292 7.38 12.17 20.50
C GLU A 292 6.78 13.55 20.20
N GLU A 293 5.73 13.56 19.38
CA GLU A 293 5.04 14.76 18.95
C GLU A 293 4.56 15.63 20.13
N LYS A 294 4.65 16.96 19.98
CA LYS A 294 4.15 18.00 20.90
C LYS A 294 2.62 18.09 20.94
N ILE A 295 1.97 16.97 21.27
CA ILE A 295 0.51 16.79 21.28
C ILE A 295 -0.17 17.81 22.18
N SER A 296 0.37 18.01 23.39
CA SER A 296 -0.31 18.81 24.39
C SER A 296 -0.32 20.31 24.04
N GLU A 297 0.77 20.77 23.44
CA GLU A 297 0.98 22.13 22.93
C GLU A 297 0.10 22.37 21.70
N MET A 298 0.09 21.40 20.77
CA MET A 298 -0.79 21.42 19.60
C MET A 298 -2.27 21.52 19.99
N HIS A 299 -2.73 20.72 20.94
CA HIS A 299 -4.12 20.76 21.43
C HIS A 299 -4.45 22.13 22.06
N PHE A 300 -3.51 22.70 22.83
CA PHE A 300 -3.70 24.00 23.46
C PHE A 300 -3.85 25.12 22.43
N LEU A 301 -2.98 25.15 21.41
CA LEU A 301 -3.05 26.13 20.32
C LEU A 301 -4.32 25.95 19.48
N LYS A 302 -4.67 24.70 19.14
CA LYS A 302 -5.89 24.37 18.41
C LYS A 302 -7.13 24.88 19.14
N LYS A 303 -7.21 24.58 20.44
CA LYS A 303 -8.30 25.03 21.31
C LYS A 303 -8.36 26.57 21.41
N SER A 304 -7.21 27.24 21.36
CA SER A 304 -7.12 28.70 21.41
C SER A 304 -7.41 29.40 20.07
N GLY A 305 -7.67 28.63 19.00
CA GLY A 305 -8.00 29.14 17.67
C GLY A 305 -6.81 29.26 16.70
N TYR A 306 -5.58 29.03 17.14
CA TYR A 306 -4.38 29.18 16.31
C TYR A 306 -4.10 27.91 15.49
N ASN A 307 -4.65 27.84 14.28
CA ASN A 307 -4.67 26.63 13.46
C ASN A 307 -3.37 26.39 12.68
N VAL A 308 -2.80 27.44 12.07
CA VAL A 308 -1.52 27.37 11.37
C VAL A 308 -0.40 27.14 12.39
N ALA A 309 -0.50 27.77 13.55
CA ALA A 309 0.43 27.58 14.64
C ALA A 309 0.38 26.15 15.20
N ALA A 310 -0.83 25.59 15.38
CA ALA A 310 -0.99 24.19 15.76
C ALA A 310 -0.34 23.24 14.74
N LEU A 311 -0.48 23.49 13.43
CA LEU A 311 0.21 22.70 12.39
C LEU A 311 1.73 22.84 12.50
N ALA A 312 2.25 24.05 12.69
CA ALA A 312 3.68 24.27 12.87
C ALA A 312 4.23 23.43 14.05
N VAL A 313 3.46 23.30 15.14
CA VAL A 313 3.82 22.47 16.30
C VAL A 313 3.79 20.97 16.00
N VAL A 314 2.77 20.45 15.28
CA VAL A 314 2.77 19.04 14.79
C VAL A 314 4.04 18.76 13.99
N MET A 315 4.35 19.67 13.07
CA MET A 315 5.45 19.51 12.13
C MET A 315 6.84 19.75 12.75
N ILE A 316 6.95 20.03 14.05
CA ILE A 316 8.22 19.97 14.77
C ILE A 316 8.77 18.54 14.69
N ASP A 317 7.91 17.58 15.01
CA ASP A 317 8.27 16.17 15.11
C ASP A 317 7.79 15.34 13.93
N ASN A 318 6.71 15.78 13.27
CA ASN A 318 6.03 15.02 12.24
C ASN A 318 5.75 15.87 10.98
N PRO A 319 6.77 16.17 10.16
CA PRO A 319 6.56 16.79 8.84
C PRO A 319 5.70 15.93 7.90
N MET A 320 5.52 14.65 8.22
CA MET A 320 4.72 13.70 7.46
C MET A 320 3.35 13.46 8.09
N CYS A 321 2.82 14.46 8.82
CA CYS A 321 1.48 14.40 9.40
C CYS A 321 0.33 14.08 8.43
N PRO A 322 0.44 14.28 7.10
CA PRO A 322 -0.58 13.74 6.19
C PRO A 322 -0.65 12.21 6.21
N ALA A 323 0.42 11.50 6.59
CA ALA A 323 0.50 10.05 6.68
C ALA A 323 0.24 9.47 8.08
N THR A 324 -0.22 10.28 9.03
CA THR A 324 -0.58 9.88 10.40
C THR A 324 -1.98 10.42 10.76
N GLY A 325 -2.37 10.32 12.03
CA GLY A 325 -3.68 10.76 12.50
C GLY A 325 -4.79 9.72 12.34
N HIS A 326 -6.02 10.21 12.19
CA HIS A 326 -7.26 9.41 12.25
C HIS A 326 -7.23 8.24 11.28
N ARG A 327 -7.70 7.07 11.75
CA ARG A 327 -7.66 5.78 11.04
C ARG A 327 -6.23 5.28 10.71
N ILE A 328 -5.15 5.87 11.23
CA ILE A 328 -3.78 5.38 10.94
C ILE A 328 -3.02 4.98 12.19
N CYS A 329 -3.00 5.82 13.23
CA CYS A 329 -2.21 5.56 14.43
C CYS A 329 -2.97 5.82 15.73
N ASN A 330 -2.81 4.94 16.73
CA ASN A 330 -3.49 5.04 18.04
C ASN A 330 -2.53 4.95 19.24
N ASP A 331 -1.20 4.83 19.04
CA ASP A 331 -0.23 4.65 20.14
C ASP A 331 -0.28 5.77 21.19
N CYS A 332 -0.56 7.02 20.77
CA CYS A 332 -0.71 8.17 21.66
C CYS A 332 -1.96 8.09 22.57
N MET A 333 -3.09 7.62 22.03
CA MET A 333 -4.35 7.44 22.78
C MET A 333 -4.17 6.43 23.90
N LYS A 334 -3.49 5.31 23.61
CA LYS A 334 -3.25 4.24 24.58
C LYS A 334 -2.44 4.67 25.78
N ALA A 335 -1.49 5.59 25.59
CA ALA A 335 -0.66 6.12 26.66
C ALA A 335 -1.23 7.39 27.31
N CYS A 336 -2.42 7.84 26.90
CA CYS A 336 -3.10 8.99 27.51
C CYS A 336 -3.25 8.81 29.03
N ILE A 337 -3.24 9.88 29.81
CA ILE A 337 -3.41 9.77 31.27
C ILE A 337 -4.75 9.12 31.68
N TYR A 338 -5.76 9.20 30.80
CA TYR A 338 -7.04 8.53 30.96
C TYR A 338 -6.92 7.03 30.63
N GLN A 339 -6.68 6.23 31.67
CA GLN A 339 -6.47 4.78 31.55
C GLN A 339 -7.67 3.93 31.98
N LYS A 340 -8.73 4.56 32.52
CA LYS A 340 -9.96 3.90 33.01
C LYS A 340 -11.23 4.34 32.28
N GLN A 341 -11.08 5.30 31.38
CA GLN A 341 -12.14 5.92 30.60
C GLN A 341 -11.57 6.24 29.22
N GLU A 342 -12.44 6.51 28.26
CA GLU A 342 -12.04 6.79 26.89
C GLU A 342 -10.95 7.88 26.85
N PRO A 343 -9.82 7.62 26.16
CA PRO A 343 -8.75 8.58 26.03
C PRO A 343 -9.16 9.71 25.08
N VAL A 344 -8.43 10.82 25.14
CA VAL A 344 -8.59 11.90 24.14
C VAL A 344 -8.31 11.33 22.75
N ASN A 345 -9.19 11.60 21.79
CA ASN A 345 -9.00 11.20 20.39
C ASN A 345 -7.99 12.13 19.68
N ILE A 346 -6.72 11.99 20.05
CA ILE A 346 -5.58 12.75 19.52
C ILE A 346 -5.49 12.65 17.98
N PRO A 347 -5.63 11.47 17.35
CA PRO A 347 -5.53 11.33 15.90
C PRO A 347 -6.55 12.17 15.11
N GLN A 348 -7.78 12.32 15.63
CA GLN A 348 -8.79 13.21 15.03
C GLN A 348 -8.37 14.68 15.10
N ILE A 349 -7.78 15.10 16.22
CA ILE A 349 -7.30 16.48 16.40
C ILE A 349 -6.13 16.77 15.44
N GLU A 350 -5.15 15.87 15.35
CA GLU A 350 -3.99 15.98 14.44
C GLU A 350 -4.46 16.12 12.98
N THR A 351 -5.32 15.20 12.52
CA THR A 351 -5.86 15.26 11.15
C THR A 351 -6.64 16.54 10.90
N ARG A 352 -7.42 17.02 11.88
CA ARG A 352 -8.19 18.27 11.74
C ARG A 352 -7.30 19.51 11.68
N VAL A 353 -6.21 19.54 12.46
CA VAL A 353 -5.21 20.61 12.40
C VAL A 353 -4.64 20.72 10.99
N LEU A 354 -4.25 19.59 10.39
CA LEU A 354 -3.79 19.57 9.00
C LEU A 354 -4.88 20.05 8.03
N THR A 355 -6.09 19.51 8.11
CA THR A 355 -7.13 19.81 7.13
C THR A 355 -7.65 21.24 7.20
N ASP A 356 -7.76 21.82 8.40
CA ASP A 356 -8.15 23.23 8.54
C ASP A 356 -7.13 24.17 7.87
N VAL A 357 -5.82 23.84 7.89
CA VAL A 357 -4.81 24.61 7.17
C VAL A 357 -4.87 24.36 5.66
N LEU A 358 -5.06 23.11 5.22
CA LEU A 358 -5.20 22.78 3.80
C LEU A 358 -6.45 23.43 3.16
N GLU A 359 -7.49 23.72 3.95
CA GLU A 359 -8.70 24.43 3.53
C GLU A 359 -8.50 25.94 3.38
N LEU A 360 -7.41 26.51 3.91
CA LEU A 360 -7.06 27.92 3.67
C LEU A 360 -6.51 28.11 2.24
N PRO A 361 -6.66 29.31 1.66
CA PRO A 361 -5.91 29.65 0.46
C PRO A 361 -4.41 29.49 0.69
N PHE A 362 -3.72 28.87 -0.27
CA PHE A 362 -2.33 28.46 -0.20
C PHE A 362 -1.99 27.51 0.96
N GLY A 363 -2.97 26.78 1.50
CA GLY A 363 -2.75 25.77 2.56
C GLY A 363 -1.72 24.71 2.20
N VAL A 364 -1.68 24.30 0.93
CA VAL A 364 -0.64 23.39 0.38
C VAL A 364 0.75 24.01 0.49
N GLU A 365 0.87 25.30 0.21
CA GLU A 365 2.14 26.04 0.26
C GLU A 365 2.59 26.30 1.70
N ILE A 366 1.66 26.52 2.62
CA ILE A 366 1.96 26.64 4.06
C ILE A 366 2.52 25.33 4.59
N TYR A 367 1.83 24.20 4.31
CA TYR A 367 2.34 22.88 4.67
C TYR A 367 3.72 22.62 4.03
N ASP A 368 3.85 22.80 2.72
CA ASP A 368 5.10 22.55 2.01
C ASP A 368 6.25 23.39 2.58
N LEU A 369 6.00 24.69 2.83
CA LEU A 369 6.95 25.59 3.45
C LEU A 369 7.40 25.07 4.83
N PHE A 370 6.48 24.65 5.70
CA PHE A 370 6.82 24.08 7.01
C PHE A 370 7.61 22.79 6.93
N THR A 371 7.56 22.05 5.81
CA THR A 371 8.50 20.93 5.62
C THR A 371 9.94 21.41 5.40
N ARG A 372 10.20 22.66 5.03
CA ARG A 372 11.55 23.15 4.63
C ARG A 372 12.06 24.28 5.53
N TRP A 373 11.13 24.99 6.14
CA TRP A 373 11.36 26.04 7.11
C TRP A 373 10.27 26.00 8.17
N ASN A 374 10.62 25.59 9.37
CA ASN A 374 9.74 25.64 10.54
C ASN A 374 10.55 26.22 11.70
N PRO A 375 10.31 27.49 12.07
CA PRO A 375 11.19 28.17 13.00
C PRO A 375 11.09 27.63 14.43
N LEU A 376 10.07 26.82 14.74
CA LEU A 376 9.84 26.20 16.06
C LEU A 376 10.70 24.95 16.30
N ARG A 377 11.37 24.42 15.27
CA ARG A 377 12.24 23.27 15.46
C ARG A 377 13.56 23.68 16.13
N LYS A 378 14.06 22.82 17.02
CA LYS A 378 15.39 22.97 17.61
C LYS A 378 16.50 22.70 16.58
N GLU A 379 16.30 21.68 15.76
CA GLU A 379 17.20 21.23 14.70
C GLU A 379 16.43 21.18 13.38
N GLN A 380 17.09 21.33 12.24
CA GLN A 380 16.41 21.35 10.94
C GLN A 380 15.26 22.37 10.86
N TRP A 381 15.40 23.54 11.53
CA TRP A 381 14.42 24.63 11.39
C TRP A 381 14.45 25.27 10.00
N ILE A 382 15.55 25.08 9.27
CA ILE A 382 15.74 25.53 7.89
C ILE A 382 16.52 24.47 7.10
N ALA A 383 16.13 24.26 5.84
CA ALA A 383 16.86 23.37 4.93
C ALA A 383 18.25 23.93 4.60
N LYS A 384 19.29 23.10 4.74
CA LYS A 384 20.68 23.48 4.47
C LYS A 384 20.98 23.50 2.95
N PRO A 385 21.97 24.30 2.50
CA PRO A 385 22.49 24.24 1.13
C PRO A 385 23.04 22.85 0.77
N TYR A 386 23.13 22.56 -0.53
CA TYR A 386 23.68 21.29 -1.01
C TYR A 386 25.12 21.08 -0.52
N ASN A 387 25.35 19.93 0.12
CA ASN A 387 26.61 19.60 0.77
C ASN A 387 27.48 18.65 -0.07
N GLY A 388 27.05 18.27 -1.27
CA GLY A 388 27.79 17.37 -2.16
C GLY A 388 27.59 15.88 -1.88
N LYS A 389 26.81 15.52 -0.85
CA LYS A 389 26.54 14.12 -0.48
C LYS A 389 25.28 13.59 -1.13
N LYS A 390 25.33 12.33 -1.55
CA LYS A 390 24.24 11.64 -2.27
C LYS A 390 23.82 10.38 -1.51
N VAL A 391 22.53 10.21 -1.30
CA VAL A 391 21.98 9.04 -0.61
C VAL A 391 20.95 8.34 -1.48
N LEU A 392 21.07 7.02 -1.58
CA LEU A 392 20.10 6.16 -2.24
C LEU A 392 19.16 5.56 -1.18
N VAL A 393 17.85 5.70 -1.40
CA VAL A 393 16.81 5.12 -0.53
C VAL A 393 15.99 4.10 -1.33
N MET A 394 16.08 2.84 -0.96
CA MET A 394 15.34 1.74 -1.59
C MET A 394 14.01 1.51 -0.88
N GLY A 395 12.90 1.80 -1.56
CA GLY A 395 11.52 1.76 -1.06
C GLY A 395 10.99 3.14 -0.70
N MET A 396 9.89 3.56 -1.32
CA MET A 396 9.26 4.88 -1.12
C MET A 396 7.96 4.80 -0.31
N GLY A 397 7.94 3.91 0.68
CA GLY A 397 6.92 3.87 1.72
C GLY A 397 7.14 4.92 2.82
N PRO A 398 6.37 4.88 3.92
CA PRO A 398 6.45 5.86 5.00
C PRO A 398 7.84 6.08 5.58
N ALA A 399 8.62 5.02 5.75
CA ALA A 399 10.00 5.12 6.19
C ALA A 399 10.89 5.82 5.14
N GLY A 400 10.76 5.45 3.87
CA GLY A 400 11.60 5.96 2.78
C GLY A 400 11.38 7.43 2.45
N PHE A 401 10.12 7.85 2.28
CA PHE A 401 9.82 9.26 1.98
C PHE A 401 10.15 10.19 3.15
N THR A 402 10.03 9.70 4.40
CA THR A 402 10.40 10.47 5.59
C THR A 402 11.92 10.59 5.70
N LEU A 403 12.65 9.51 5.41
CA LEU A 403 14.12 9.56 5.42
C LEU A 403 14.64 10.52 4.34
N ALA A 404 14.04 10.47 3.14
CA ALA A 404 14.37 11.41 2.07
C ALA A 404 14.20 12.86 2.54
N HIS A 405 13.09 13.17 3.20
CA HIS A 405 12.85 14.49 3.77
C HIS A 405 13.96 14.94 4.74
N HIS A 406 14.31 14.13 5.75
CA HIS A 406 15.34 14.52 6.72
C HIS A 406 16.73 14.67 6.10
N LEU A 407 17.10 13.84 5.13
CA LEU A 407 18.38 13.95 4.42
C LEU A 407 18.43 15.19 3.52
N LEU A 408 17.31 15.54 2.87
CA LEU A 408 17.20 16.77 2.07
C LEU A 408 17.29 18.02 2.96
N MET A 409 16.79 17.98 4.20
CA MET A 409 16.95 19.07 5.17
C MET A 409 18.41 19.31 5.55
N GLU A 410 19.24 18.27 5.54
CA GLU A 410 20.69 18.35 5.79
C GLU A 410 21.50 18.77 4.56
N GLY A 411 20.85 19.00 3.42
CA GLY A 411 21.50 19.41 2.18
C GLY A 411 22.05 18.24 1.37
N CYS A 412 21.64 17.00 1.62
CA CYS A 412 22.00 15.87 0.76
C CYS A 412 21.14 15.85 -0.50
N ALA A 413 21.72 15.36 -1.61
CA ALA A 413 20.94 14.88 -2.74
C ALA A 413 20.39 13.48 -2.43
N VAL A 414 19.12 13.25 -2.75
CA VAL A 414 18.46 11.97 -2.46
C VAL A 414 17.83 11.40 -3.71
N VAL A 415 18.13 10.13 -3.99
CA VAL A 415 17.44 9.34 -4.99
C VAL A 415 16.60 8.30 -4.27
N GLY A 416 15.27 8.43 -4.37
CA GLY A 416 14.33 7.42 -3.94
C GLY A 416 14.05 6.42 -5.06
N THR A 417 13.90 5.15 -4.72
CA THR A 417 13.47 4.13 -5.69
C THR A 417 12.37 3.25 -5.12
N ASP A 418 11.53 2.67 -5.97
CA ASP A 418 10.59 1.62 -5.57
C ASP A 418 10.55 0.52 -6.64
N GLY A 419 10.35 -0.72 -6.21
CA GLY A 419 10.22 -1.84 -7.14
C GLY A 419 8.92 -1.82 -7.93
N LEU A 420 7.87 -1.17 -7.40
CA LEU A 420 6.62 -0.96 -8.11
C LEU A 420 6.70 0.30 -8.97
N LYS A 421 5.81 0.39 -9.97
CA LYS A 421 5.67 1.55 -10.85
C LYS A 421 5.25 2.77 -10.02
N ILE A 422 5.89 3.92 -10.26
CA ILE A 422 5.49 5.24 -9.72
C ILE A 422 5.05 6.09 -10.91
N GLU A 423 3.81 6.57 -10.89
CA GLU A 423 3.26 7.43 -11.94
C GLU A 423 3.87 8.85 -11.87
N PRO A 424 4.16 9.49 -13.00
CA PRO A 424 4.65 10.86 -13.01
C PRO A 424 3.58 11.85 -12.52
N LEU A 425 4.01 12.88 -11.79
CA LEU A 425 3.14 14.01 -11.45
C LEU A 425 2.96 14.96 -12.64
N PRO A 426 1.77 15.59 -12.78
CA PRO A 426 1.60 16.75 -13.64
C PRO A 426 2.61 17.86 -13.29
N SER A 427 3.29 18.40 -14.30
CA SER A 427 4.40 19.35 -14.10
C SER A 427 4.02 20.61 -13.33
N HIS A 428 2.80 21.11 -13.53
CA HIS A 428 2.29 22.32 -12.87
C HIS A 428 2.14 22.18 -11.35
N TYR A 429 1.98 20.95 -10.81
CA TYR A 429 2.00 20.74 -9.35
C TYR A 429 3.39 20.98 -8.75
N VAL A 430 4.45 20.82 -9.55
CA VAL A 430 5.83 21.01 -9.11
C VAL A 430 6.31 22.44 -9.37
N THR A 431 5.92 23.04 -10.50
CA THR A 431 6.49 24.32 -10.96
C THR A 431 5.69 25.56 -10.56
N ALA A 432 4.45 25.42 -10.11
CA ALA A 432 3.58 26.52 -9.73
C ALA A 432 2.95 26.31 -8.34
N PRO A 433 2.59 27.40 -7.62
CA PRO A 433 1.90 27.29 -6.36
C PRO A 433 0.45 26.81 -6.55
N ILE A 434 -0.02 26.01 -5.60
CA ILE A 434 -1.37 25.49 -5.52
C ILE A 434 -2.13 26.33 -4.51
N ARG A 435 -3.09 27.11 -5.01
CA ARG A 435 -3.93 27.96 -4.16
C ARG A 435 -4.90 27.13 -3.33
N ASP A 436 -5.63 26.21 -3.95
CA ASP A 436 -6.72 25.50 -3.27
C ASP A 436 -6.44 24.00 -3.24
N TYR A 437 -6.38 23.39 -2.05
CA TYR A 437 -6.12 21.95 -1.91
C TYR A 437 -7.19 21.10 -2.62
N SER A 438 -8.43 21.60 -2.70
CA SER A 438 -9.52 20.97 -3.45
C SER A 438 -9.18 20.76 -4.93
N SER A 439 -8.33 21.59 -5.53
CA SER A 439 -7.92 21.48 -6.94
C SER A 439 -7.05 20.24 -7.24
N ILE A 440 -6.47 19.62 -6.21
CA ILE A 440 -5.65 18.41 -6.33
C ILE A 440 -6.29 17.18 -5.68
N LYS A 441 -7.49 17.35 -5.07
CA LYS A 441 -8.26 16.25 -4.50
C LYS A 441 -8.97 15.47 -5.61
N GLU A 442 -8.86 14.16 -5.55
CA GLU A 442 -9.59 13.23 -6.40
C GLU A 442 -10.42 12.30 -5.52
N ALA A 443 -11.58 11.88 -6.02
CA ALA A 443 -12.33 10.80 -5.40
C ALA A 443 -11.50 9.50 -5.45
N LEU A 444 -11.45 8.75 -4.35
CA LEU A 444 -10.54 7.60 -4.22
C LEU A 444 -10.84 6.47 -5.21
N ASP A 445 -12.09 6.36 -5.65
CA ASP A 445 -12.55 5.41 -6.67
C ASP A 445 -12.09 5.74 -8.10
N ASN A 446 -11.67 6.99 -8.36
CA ASN A 446 -11.26 7.47 -9.68
C ASN A 446 -9.82 7.99 -9.74
N ARG A 447 -9.19 8.22 -8.58
CA ARG A 447 -7.83 8.74 -8.45
C ARG A 447 -6.82 7.91 -9.24
N LEU A 448 -5.85 8.58 -9.88
CA LEU A 448 -4.66 7.93 -10.44
C LEU A 448 -3.89 7.19 -9.34
N MET A 449 -3.58 5.92 -9.56
CA MET A 449 -2.87 5.13 -8.54
C MET A 449 -1.38 5.39 -8.68
N ALA A 450 -0.91 6.38 -7.93
CA ALA A 450 0.41 6.98 -8.11
C ALA A 450 1.58 6.02 -7.86
N GLY A 451 1.36 4.93 -7.11
CA GLY A 451 2.40 3.95 -6.75
C GLY A 451 3.43 4.43 -5.71
N PHE A 452 3.53 5.75 -5.50
CA PHE A 452 4.31 6.35 -4.42
C PHE A 452 3.60 6.19 -3.06
N GLY A 453 4.33 5.77 -2.01
CA GLY A 453 3.80 5.62 -0.64
C GLY A 453 3.80 4.19 -0.09
N GLY A 454 4.21 3.19 -0.88
CA GLY A 454 4.31 1.80 -0.41
C GLY A 454 2.97 1.25 0.10
N VAL A 455 2.97 0.61 1.27
CA VAL A 455 1.75 0.05 1.90
C VAL A 455 0.66 1.11 2.12
N ALA A 456 1.00 2.39 2.26
CA ALA A 456 -0.01 3.44 2.36
C ALA A 456 -0.81 3.61 1.04
N GLU A 457 -0.20 3.32 -0.11
CA GLU A 457 -0.85 3.38 -1.43
C GLU A 457 -1.58 2.07 -1.76
N TYR A 458 -0.91 0.92 -1.58
CA TYR A 458 -1.41 -0.39 -2.05
C TYR A 458 -1.99 -1.32 -0.97
N GLY A 459 -1.85 -0.97 0.31
CA GLY A 459 -2.29 -1.80 1.43
C GLY A 459 -3.43 -1.16 2.23
N ILE A 460 -3.27 0.09 2.67
CA ILE A 460 -4.32 0.82 3.39
C ILE A 460 -5.46 1.15 2.41
N THR A 461 -6.69 0.89 2.86
CA THR A 461 -7.91 0.93 2.05
C THR A 461 -8.56 2.32 2.07
N VAL A 462 -9.80 2.42 1.57
CA VAL A 462 -10.56 3.68 1.48
C VAL A 462 -10.98 4.27 2.83
N ARG A 463 -10.60 3.62 3.95
CA ARG A 463 -10.73 4.19 5.29
C ARG A 463 -9.80 5.38 5.55
N TRP A 464 -8.83 5.62 4.68
CA TRP A 464 -7.90 6.74 4.78
C TRP A 464 -7.81 7.51 3.45
N ASP A 465 -7.66 8.83 3.56
CA ASP A 465 -7.67 9.73 2.41
C ASP A 465 -6.30 9.75 1.71
N LYS A 466 -6.19 8.94 0.65
CA LYS A 466 -4.97 8.81 -0.14
C LYS A 466 -4.57 10.09 -0.90
N ASN A 467 -5.39 11.14 -0.89
CA ASN A 467 -4.96 12.46 -1.39
C ASN A 467 -3.84 13.05 -0.53
N PHE A 468 -3.70 12.62 0.73
CA PHE A 468 -2.56 12.99 1.58
C PHE A 468 -1.23 12.45 1.07
N LEU A 469 -1.18 11.28 0.43
CA LEU A 469 0.05 10.80 -0.22
C LEU A 469 0.49 11.70 -1.36
N LYS A 470 -0.46 12.21 -2.14
CA LYS A 470 -0.16 13.12 -3.25
C LYS A 470 0.48 14.41 -2.73
N LEU A 471 0.00 14.92 -1.60
CA LEU A 471 0.59 16.09 -0.94
C LEU A 471 2.07 15.86 -0.58
N ILE A 472 2.39 14.72 0.03
CA ILE A 472 3.79 14.34 0.34
C ILE A 472 4.62 14.20 -0.94
N TYR A 473 4.07 13.56 -1.96
CA TYR A 473 4.76 13.34 -3.23
C TYR A 473 5.09 14.68 -3.92
N ILE A 474 4.14 15.62 -3.97
CA ILE A 474 4.35 16.97 -4.50
C ILE A 474 5.45 17.69 -3.70
N SER A 475 5.37 17.68 -2.36
CA SER A 475 6.35 18.37 -1.50
C SER A 475 7.77 17.86 -1.68
N LEU A 476 7.96 16.56 -1.90
CA LEU A 476 9.29 16.00 -2.17
C LEU A 476 9.75 16.31 -3.60
N MET A 477 8.88 16.24 -4.60
CA MET A 477 9.24 16.55 -5.99
C MET A 477 9.58 18.02 -6.22
N ARG A 478 9.13 18.92 -5.35
CA ARG A 478 9.52 20.34 -5.33
C ARG A 478 10.92 20.58 -4.75
N ARG A 479 11.57 19.56 -4.16
CA ARG A 479 12.94 19.68 -3.64
C ARG A 479 13.95 19.62 -4.78
N PRO A 480 14.82 20.63 -4.96
CA PRO A 480 15.78 20.66 -6.08
C PRO A 480 16.66 19.41 -6.17
N TYR A 481 17.06 18.88 -5.01
CA TYR A 481 18.00 17.77 -4.88
C TYR A 481 17.33 16.38 -4.69
N PHE A 482 16.04 16.25 -5.02
CA PHE A 482 15.31 14.98 -4.94
C PHE A 482 14.99 14.42 -6.33
N GLN A 483 15.13 13.10 -6.45
CA GLN A 483 14.71 12.31 -7.61
C GLN A 483 14.01 11.05 -7.11
N VAL A 484 13.01 10.56 -7.85
CA VAL A 484 12.35 9.30 -7.52
C VAL A 484 12.06 8.47 -8.77
N TYR A 485 12.27 7.16 -8.68
CA TYR A 485 12.07 6.22 -9.78
C TYR A 485 11.30 4.99 -9.32
N GLY A 486 10.21 4.67 -10.02
CA GLY A 486 9.55 3.38 -9.86
C GLY A 486 10.20 2.30 -10.72
N SER A 487 9.75 1.05 -10.58
CA SER A 487 10.23 -0.11 -11.34
C SER A 487 11.73 -0.43 -11.15
N VAL A 488 12.31 -0.03 -10.02
CA VAL A 488 13.72 -0.28 -9.70
C VAL A 488 13.77 -1.23 -8.50
N ARG A 489 14.05 -2.52 -8.75
CA ARG A 489 14.06 -3.55 -7.69
C ARG A 489 15.41 -3.62 -6.99
N PHE A 490 15.40 -3.58 -5.66
CA PHE A 490 16.56 -3.94 -4.84
C PHE A 490 16.92 -5.43 -5.01
N GLY A 491 18.21 -5.71 -5.25
CA GLY A 491 18.75 -7.05 -5.51
C GLY A 491 18.63 -7.51 -6.97
N GLY A 492 17.89 -6.78 -7.82
CA GLY A 492 17.73 -7.09 -9.24
C GLY A 492 18.26 -5.97 -10.12
N THR A 493 17.49 -4.87 -10.22
CA THR A 493 17.86 -3.68 -10.96
C THR A 493 19.08 -2.99 -10.34
N LEU A 494 19.10 -2.88 -9.00
CA LEU A 494 20.20 -2.30 -8.23
C LEU A 494 20.73 -3.29 -7.19
N GLN A 495 22.04 -3.50 -7.19
CA GLN A 495 22.78 -4.18 -6.12
C GLN A 495 23.42 -3.16 -5.15
N VAL A 496 23.92 -3.61 -4.01
CA VAL A 496 24.59 -2.75 -3.02
C VAL A 496 25.82 -2.09 -3.64
N GLU A 497 26.59 -2.86 -4.41
CA GLU A 497 27.83 -2.44 -5.06
C GLU A 497 27.58 -1.42 -6.18
N ASP A 498 26.41 -1.50 -6.83
CA ASP A 498 25.98 -0.52 -7.83
C ASP A 498 25.80 0.86 -7.19
N ALA A 499 25.31 0.95 -5.95
CA ALA A 499 25.12 2.23 -5.27
C ALA A 499 26.45 3.00 -5.17
N TRP A 500 27.52 2.33 -4.75
CA TRP A 500 28.84 2.96 -4.64
C TRP A 500 29.40 3.34 -6.00
N THR A 501 29.22 2.47 -7.00
CA THR A 501 29.66 2.72 -8.39
C THR A 501 28.96 3.94 -9.00
N LEU A 502 27.69 4.17 -8.65
CA LEU A 502 26.92 5.33 -9.10
C LEU A 502 27.23 6.61 -8.31
N GLY A 503 28.16 6.56 -7.35
CA GLY A 503 28.63 7.72 -6.60
C GLY A 503 27.75 8.08 -5.41
N PHE A 504 26.94 7.15 -4.89
CA PHE A 504 26.24 7.36 -3.62
C PHE A 504 27.20 7.22 -2.43
N ASP A 505 27.02 8.07 -1.41
CA ASP A 505 27.78 8.03 -0.16
C ASP A 505 27.15 7.06 0.86
N HIS A 506 25.85 6.79 0.73
CA HIS A 506 25.10 5.91 1.64
C HIS A 506 23.92 5.22 0.95
N LEU A 507 23.56 4.03 1.43
CA LEU A 507 22.42 3.25 1.01
C LEU A 507 21.50 2.97 2.19
N ALA A 508 20.21 3.29 2.04
CA ALA A 508 19.18 2.99 3.03
C ALA A 508 18.13 2.02 2.47
N VAL A 509 17.88 0.93 3.20
CA VAL A 509 16.91 -0.11 2.84
C VAL A 509 15.60 0.10 3.61
N ALA A 510 14.59 0.56 2.89
CA ALA A 510 13.23 0.85 3.37
C ALA A 510 12.16 0.06 2.58
N VAL A 511 12.50 -1.15 2.13
CA VAL A 511 11.67 -1.98 1.23
C VAL A 511 10.47 -2.67 1.91
N GLY A 512 10.27 -2.44 3.21
CA GLY A 512 9.06 -2.81 3.94
C GLY A 512 8.97 -4.29 4.35
N ALA A 513 7.73 -4.73 4.56
CA ALA A 513 7.40 -6.12 4.86
C ALA A 513 7.46 -6.99 3.58
N GLY A 514 7.83 -8.25 3.77
CA GLY A 514 8.10 -9.25 2.74
C GLY A 514 7.03 -10.34 2.64
N LEU A 515 7.47 -11.60 2.76
CA LEU A 515 6.73 -12.78 2.35
C LEU A 515 5.49 -13.08 3.23
N PRO A 516 4.29 -13.22 2.64
CA PRO A 516 3.11 -13.74 3.34
C PRO A 516 3.35 -15.17 3.84
N ARG A 517 2.76 -15.53 4.98
CA ARG A 517 2.86 -16.89 5.53
C ARG A 517 1.88 -17.83 4.83
N GLU A 518 2.41 -18.83 4.16
CA GLU A 518 1.64 -19.89 3.51
C GLU A 518 0.86 -20.75 4.52
N LEU A 519 -0.32 -21.22 4.11
CA LEU A 519 -1.15 -22.12 4.90
C LEU A 519 -1.00 -23.54 4.35
N ILE A 520 -0.42 -24.43 5.16
CA ILE A 520 -0.11 -25.82 4.76
C ILE A 520 -1.27 -26.73 5.21
N ILE A 521 -2.37 -26.69 4.44
CA ILE A 521 -3.55 -27.55 4.63
C ILE A 521 -3.96 -28.19 3.29
N PRO A 522 -4.68 -29.33 3.30
CA PRO A 522 -5.22 -29.92 2.08
C PRO A 522 -6.02 -28.91 1.25
N ASN A 523 -5.80 -28.95 -0.07
CA ASN A 523 -6.43 -28.07 -1.07
C ASN A 523 -6.17 -26.56 -0.88
N SER A 524 -5.17 -26.18 -0.09
CA SER A 524 -4.70 -24.79 -0.02
C SER A 524 -4.29 -24.28 -1.40
N LEU A 525 -4.59 -23.01 -1.70
CA LEU A 525 -4.40 -22.35 -3.01
C LEU A 525 -5.25 -22.88 -4.17
N ALA A 526 -6.32 -23.62 -3.90
CA ALA A 526 -7.30 -24.02 -4.91
C ALA A 526 -8.02 -22.81 -5.55
N SER A 527 -8.69 -23.02 -6.69
CA SER A 527 -9.46 -21.99 -7.40
C SER A 527 -10.54 -21.37 -6.48
N GLY A 528 -10.38 -20.10 -6.12
CA GLY A 528 -11.21 -19.38 -5.14
C GLY A 528 -10.44 -18.98 -3.87
N MET A 529 -9.29 -19.60 -3.59
CA MET A 529 -8.42 -19.23 -2.47
C MET A 529 -7.27 -18.31 -2.91
N ARG A 530 -7.02 -17.23 -2.18
CA ARG A 530 -5.92 -16.27 -2.40
C ARG A 530 -5.25 -15.89 -1.08
N GLN A 531 -4.05 -15.32 -1.18
CA GLN A 531 -3.49 -14.56 -0.06
C GLN A 531 -4.18 -13.19 0.03
N ALA A 532 -4.33 -12.64 1.22
CA ALA A 532 -4.92 -11.30 1.39
C ALA A 532 -4.10 -10.21 0.68
N ASN A 533 -2.76 -10.33 0.72
CA ASN A 533 -1.87 -9.41 0.00
C ASN A 533 -2.04 -9.51 -1.53
N ASP A 534 -2.32 -10.71 -2.07
CA ASP A 534 -2.61 -10.90 -3.50
C ASP A 534 -3.85 -10.09 -3.88
N PHE A 535 -4.94 -10.29 -3.14
CA PHE A 535 -6.20 -9.57 -3.35
C PHE A 535 -6.04 -8.04 -3.21
N LEU A 536 -5.51 -7.55 -2.09
CA LEU A 536 -5.40 -6.11 -1.83
C LEU A 536 -4.48 -5.42 -2.85
N MET A 537 -3.32 -6.02 -3.17
CA MET A 537 -2.42 -5.43 -4.16
C MET A 537 -2.98 -5.51 -5.58
N ALA A 538 -3.73 -6.56 -5.95
CA ALA A 538 -4.42 -6.62 -7.23
C ALA A 538 -5.53 -5.58 -7.31
N LEU A 539 -6.36 -5.46 -6.28
CA LEU A 539 -7.43 -4.48 -6.19
C LEU A 539 -6.89 -3.05 -6.34
N GLN A 540 -5.84 -2.74 -5.58
CA GLN A 540 -5.24 -1.42 -5.56
C GLN A 540 -4.33 -1.23 -6.78
N LEU A 541 -3.14 -1.82 -6.90
CA LEU A 541 -2.16 -1.46 -7.95
C LEU A 541 -2.64 -1.55 -9.41
N THR A 542 -3.68 -2.35 -9.65
CA THR A 542 -4.24 -2.62 -10.97
C THR A 542 -5.51 -1.78 -11.25
N GLY A 543 -6.05 -1.13 -10.21
CA GLY A 543 -7.29 -0.38 -10.27
C GLY A 543 -8.51 -1.25 -10.59
N ALA A 544 -8.53 -2.53 -10.16
CA ALA A 544 -9.56 -3.50 -10.57
C ALA A 544 -11.00 -3.06 -10.23
N ALA A 545 -11.16 -2.27 -9.17
CA ALA A 545 -12.42 -1.65 -8.74
C ALA A 545 -12.87 -0.49 -9.64
N LYS A 546 -11.96 0.16 -10.38
CA LYS A 546 -12.32 1.25 -11.29
C LYS A 546 -13.19 0.69 -12.40
N PHE A 547 -14.29 1.37 -12.67
CA PHE A 547 -15.18 1.04 -13.78
C PHE A 547 -14.44 1.04 -15.13
N SER A 548 -13.49 1.96 -15.28
CA SER A 548 -12.67 2.14 -16.48
C SER A 548 -11.55 1.10 -16.65
N SER A 549 -11.25 0.29 -15.63
CA SER A 549 -10.10 -0.63 -15.67
C SER A 549 -10.41 -1.93 -16.40
N LEU A 550 -9.44 -2.37 -17.20
CA LEU A 550 -9.43 -3.66 -17.89
C LEU A 550 -8.88 -4.81 -17.02
N ALA A 551 -8.44 -4.51 -15.80
CA ALA A 551 -7.86 -5.51 -14.90
C ALA A 551 -8.89 -6.53 -14.43
N ASN A 552 -8.44 -7.78 -14.27
CA ASN A 552 -9.27 -8.93 -13.95
C ASN A 552 -8.97 -9.44 -12.53
N LEU A 553 -9.98 -9.39 -11.67
CA LEU A 553 -9.94 -9.87 -10.28
C LEU A 553 -11.26 -10.56 -9.96
N GLU A 554 -11.38 -11.85 -10.24
CA GLU A 554 -12.65 -12.56 -10.00
C GLU A 554 -12.79 -12.99 -8.54
N VAL A 555 -13.95 -12.67 -7.93
CA VAL A 555 -14.33 -13.05 -6.56
C VAL A 555 -15.77 -13.57 -6.55
N ARG A 556 -16.06 -14.57 -5.72
CA ARG A 556 -17.41 -15.12 -5.51
C ARG A 556 -17.80 -15.10 -4.04
N LEU A 557 -19.09 -15.08 -3.73
CA LEU A 557 -19.63 -15.12 -2.36
C LEU A 557 -20.32 -16.47 -2.06
N PRO A 558 -20.40 -16.90 -0.78
CA PRO A 558 -19.85 -16.26 0.42
C PRO A 558 -18.32 -16.26 0.47
N ALA A 559 -17.72 -15.38 1.28
CA ALA A 559 -16.27 -15.32 1.44
C ALA A 559 -15.81 -15.52 2.89
N VAL A 560 -14.64 -16.12 3.07
CA VAL A 560 -14.00 -16.30 4.38
C VAL A 560 -12.61 -15.66 4.37
N VAL A 561 -12.31 -14.85 5.39
CA VAL A 561 -10.99 -14.27 5.62
C VAL A 561 -10.36 -14.94 6.83
N ILE A 562 -9.20 -15.57 6.66
CA ILE A 562 -8.47 -16.25 7.73
C ILE A 562 -7.49 -15.27 8.38
N GLY A 563 -7.77 -14.87 9.61
CA GLY A 563 -6.86 -14.06 10.44
C GLY A 563 -7.46 -12.75 10.97
N GLY A 564 -7.21 -12.45 12.25
CA GLY A 564 -7.73 -11.27 12.96
C GLY A 564 -6.77 -10.06 13.03
N GLY A 565 -5.89 -9.90 12.03
CA GLY A 565 -5.04 -8.70 11.91
C GLY A 565 -5.70 -7.61 11.07
N LEU A 566 -5.12 -6.41 11.02
CA LEU A 566 -5.64 -5.30 10.20
C LEU A 566 -5.76 -5.67 8.72
N THR A 567 -4.79 -6.41 8.15
CA THR A 567 -4.88 -6.93 6.78
C THR A 567 -6.13 -7.79 6.56
N GLY A 568 -6.54 -8.58 7.56
CA GLY A 568 -7.74 -9.41 7.49
C GLY A 568 -9.02 -8.55 7.54
N VAL A 569 -9.05 -7.56 8.43
CA VAL A 569 -10.16 -6.60 8.54
C VAL A 569 -10.32 -5.78 7.25
N ASP A 570 -9.22 -5.25 6.71
CA ASP A 570 -9.19 -4.52 5.44
C ASP A 570 -9.62 -5.42 4.28
N THR A 571 -9.18 -6.68 4.23
CA THR A 571 -9.62 -7.63 3.19
C THR A 571 -11.11 -7.90 3.27
N ALA A 572 -11.65 -8.10 4.47
CA ALA A 572 -13.06 -8.44 4.66
C ALA A 572 -13.99 -7.32 4.17
N THR A 573 -13.69 -6.06 4.52
CA THR A 573 -14.49 -4.91 4.10
C THR A 573 -14.35 -4.62 2.60
N GLU A 574 -13.13 -4.71 2.04
CA GLU A 574 -12.89 -4.46 0.62
C GLU A 574 -13.52 -5.52 -0.29
N VAL A 575 -13.56 -6.80 0.12
CA VAL A 575 -14.22 -7.87 -0.64
C VAL A 575 -15.71 -7.59 -0.82
N GLN A 576 -16.41 -7.10 0.21
CA GLN A 576 -17.82 -6.74 0.11
C GLN A 576 -18.06 -5.64 -0.93
N ALA A 577 -17.33 -4.53 -0.80
CA ALA A 577 -17.46 -3.41 -1.73
C ALA A 577 -17.03 -3.79 -3.16
N TYR A 578 -15.98 -4.61 -3.30
CA TYR A 578 -15.51 -5.07 -4.58
C TYR A 578 -16.53 -5.96 -5.29
N TYR A 579 -17.23 -6.83 -4.55
CA TYR A 579 -18.20 -7.75 -5.12
C TYR A 579 -19.31 -7.00 -5.88
N ILE A 580 -19.83 -5.91 -5.30
CA ILE A 580 -20.83 -5.05 -5.95
C ILE A 580 -20.24 -4.41 -7.22
N ALA A 581 -19.05 -3.80 -7.12
CA ALA A 581 -18.41 -3.14 -8.26
C ALA A 581 -18.13 -4.11 -9.44
N GLN A 582 -17.71 -5.35 -9.17
CA GLN A 582 -17.43 -6.32 -10.24
C GLN A 582 -18.71 -6.80 -10.94
N VAL A 583 -19.81 -7.02 -10.24
CA VAL A 583 -21.04 -7.54 -10.87
C VAL A 583 -21.68 -6.45 -11.73
N GLU A 584 -21.66 -5.20 -11.28
CA GLU A 584 -22.09 -4.04 -12.07
C GLU A 584 -21.22 -3.85 -13.33
N LYS A 585 -19.89 -3.91 -13.19
CA LYS A 585 -18.95 -3.82 -14.33
C LYS A 585 -19.18 -4.95 -15.33
N THR A 586 -19.42 -6.17 -14.84
CA THR A 586 -19.68 -7.36 -15.65
C THR A 586 -20.99 -7.21 -16.42
N ALA A 587 -22.08 -6.85 -15.75
CA ALA A 587 -23.38 -6.64 -16.37
C ALA A 587 -23.37 -5.51 -17.40
N HIS A 588 -22.67 -4.41 -17.11
CA HIS A 588 -22.52 -3.31 -18.06
C HIS A 588 -21.84 -3.75 -19.37
N ARG A 589 -20.69 -4.41 -19.27
CA ARG A 589 -19.96 -4.91 -20.45
C ARG A 589 -20.75 -5.97 -21.20
N TYR A 590 -21.35 -6.92 -20.47
CA TYR A 590 -22.18 -7.97 -21.08
C TYR A 590 -23.35 -7.39 -21.86
N ARG A 591 -24.05 -6.38 -21.31
CA ARG A 591 -25.16 -5.71 -22.00
C ARG A 591 -24.72 -5.07 -23.31
N ILE A 592 -23.67 -4.24 -23.28
CA ILE A 592 -23.17 -3.55 -24.48
C ILE A 592 -22.67 -4.55 -25.52
N LEU A 593 -21.95 -5.61 -25.11
CA LEU A 593 -21.49 -6.65 -26.03
C LEU A 593 -22.67 -7.43 -26.63
N SER A 594 -23.71 -7.70 -25.84
CA SER A 594 -24.91 -8.37 -26.33
C SER A 594 -25.68 -7.50 -27.33
N GLU A 595 -25.73 -6.19 -27.13
CA GLU A 595 -26.27 -5.23 -28.09
C GLU A 595 -25.44 -5.19 -29.39
N TYR A 596 -24.11 -5.34 -29.28
CA TYR A 596 -23.19 -5.28 -30.43
C TYR A 596 -23.17 -6.56 -31.29
N GLN A 597 -23.14 -7.76 -30.68
CA GLN A 597 -22.92 -9.03 -31.39
C GLN A 597 -23.89 -10.17 -31.00
N SER A 598 -25.00 -9.86 -30.30
CA SER A 598 -25.97 -10.78 -29.69
C SER A 598 -25.46 -11.53 -28.45
N ALA A 599 -26.37 -11.83 -27.51
CA ALA A 599 -26.06 -12.56 -26.29
C ALA A 599 -25.54 -13.99 -26.55
N GLU A 600 -26.06 -14.67 -27.57
CA GLU A 600 -25.63 -16.04 -27.93
C GLU A 600 -24.15 -16.06 -28.34
N THR A 601 -23.72 -15.09 -29.16
CA THR A 601 -22.32 -14.96 -29.57
C THR A 601 -21.39 -14.70 -28.38
N VAL A 602 -21.79 -13.80 -27.46
CA VAL A 602 -21.00 -13.50 -26.26
C VAL A 602 -20.82 -14.75 -25.41
N ARG A 603 -21.92 -15.47 -25.16
CA ARG A 603 -21.97 -16.66 -24.30
C ARG A 603 -21.24 -17.87 -24.87
N ARG A 604 -21.17 -18.01 -26.20
CA ARG A 604 -20.45 -19.12 -26.88
C ARG A 604 -18.97 -19.22 -26.51
N SER A 605 -18.37 -18.12 -26.08
CA SER A 605 -16.97 -18.10 -25.64
C SER A 605 -16.75 -18.69 -24.23
N PHE A 606 -17.79 -18.96 -23.44
CA PHE A 606 -17.72 -19.46 -22.06
C PHE A 606 -17.89 -20.99 -22.00
N ASP A 607 -17.22 -21.65 -21.05
CA ASP A 607 -17.50 -23.06 -20.73
C ASP A 607 -18.68 -23.15 -19.75
N GLU A 608 -19.18 -24.35 -19.46
CA GLU A 608 -20.36 -24.56 -18.61
C GLU A 608 -20.20 -23.88 -17.23
N ARG A 609 -19.06 -24.06 -16.59
CA ARG A 609 -18.72 -23.39 -15.33
C ARG A 609 -18.68 -21.87 -15.48
N GLY A 610 -18.04 -21.36 -16.54
CA GLY A 610 -17.96 -19.93 -16.80
C GLY A 610 -19.33 -19.30 -17.06
N LEU A 611 -20.25 -20.02 -17.71
CA LEU A 611 -21.64 -19.60 -17.89
C LEU A 611 -22.38 -19.54 -16.55
N ALA A 612 -22.22 -20.54 -15.68
CA ALA A 612 -22.84 -20.54 -14.36
C ALA A 612 -22.37 -19.35 -13.50
N ILE A 613 -21.07 -19.02 -13.54
CA ILE A 613 -20.51 -17.86 -12.83
C ILE A 613 -20.98 -16.54 -13.46
N LEU A 614 -21.03 -16.46 -14.80
CA LEU A 614 -21.56 -15.29 -15.50
C LEU A 614 -23.03 -15.05 -15.12
N ASP A 615 -23.84 -16.10 -15.08
CA ASP A 615 -25.26 -16.02 -14.71
C ASP A 615 -25.45 -15.62 -13.25
N GLU A 616 -24.64 -16.14 -12.33
CA GLU A 616 -24.57 -15.67 -10.94
C GLU A 616 -24.30 -14.15 -10.89
N PHE A 617 -23.27 -13.68 -11.59
CA PHE A 617 -22.92 -12.26 -11.60
C PHE A 617 -24.01 -11.38 -12.22
N LEU A 618 -24.64 -11.82 -13.31
CA LEU A 618 -25.74 -11.09 -13.94
C LEU A 618 -26.98 -11.04 -13.04
N GLN A 619 -27.29 -12.14 -12.35
CA GLN A 619 -28.40 -12.19 -11.38
C GLN A 619 -28.14 -11.24 -10.21
N HIS A 620 -26.96 -11.27 -9.61
CA HIS A 620 -26.62 -10.39 -8.51
C HIS A 620 -26.58 -8.92 -8.96
N ALA A 621 -26.09 -8.62 -10.16
CA ALA A 621 -26.14 -7.27 -10.72
C ALA A 621 -27.58 -6.76 -10.89
N HIS A 622 -28.52 -7.62 -11.28
CA HIS A 622 -29.94 -7.27 -11.33
C HIS A 622 -30.48 -6.91 -9.95
N GLN A 623 -30.19 -7.72 -8.92
CA GLN A 623 -30.61 -7.45 -7.54
C GLN A 623 -30.00 -6.15 -6.99
N VAL A 624 -28.74 -5.87 -7.32
CA VAL A 624 -28.08 -4.58 -7.01
C VAL A 624 -28.82 -3.42 -7.66
N GLN A 625 -29.18 -3.55 -8.94
CA GLN A 625 -29.93 -2.53 -9.66
C GLN A 625 -31.31 -2.30 -9.02
N GLU A 626 -32.06 -3.36 -8.73
CA GLU A 626 -33.36 -3.28 -8.05
C GLU A 626 -33.25 -2.57 -6.69
N GLU A 627 -32.20 -2.86 -5.93
CA GLU A 627 -31.95 -2.21 -4.65
C GLU A 627 -31.60 -0.73 -4.80
N ARG A 628 -30.77 -0.36 -5.79
CA ARG A 628 -30.50 1.05 -6.08
C ARG A 628 -31.77 1.80 -6.46
N GLU A 629 -32.62 1.21 -7.30
CA GLU A 629 -33.90 1.79 -7.68
C GLU A 629 -34.85 1.93 -6.49
N ARG A 630 -34.91 0.92 -5.62
CA ARG A 630 -35.71 0.95 -4.38
C ARG A 630 -35.21 2.01 -3.42
N ALA A 631 -33.91 2.05 -3.13
CA ALA A 631 -33.29 3.04 -2.25
C ALA A 631 -33.50 4.48 -2.76
N SER A 632 -33.41 4.68 -4.08
CA SER A 632 -33.71 5.97 -4.71
C SER A 632 -35.17 6.39 -4.53
N ARG A 633 -36.14 5.47 -4.72
CA ARG A 633 -37.57 5.72 -4.48
C ARG A 633 -37.88 6.03 -3.01
N GLU A 634 -37.11 5.44 -2.09
CA GLU A 634 -37.26 5.59 -0.63
C GLU A 634 -36.39 6.72 -0.04
N HIS A 635 -35.59 7.41 -0.85
CA HIS A 635 -34.64 8.44 -0.42
C HIS A 635 -33.67 7.99 0.69
N ARG A 636 -33.14 6.78 0.56
CA ARG A 636 -32.13 6.22 1.46
C ARG A 636 -30.90 5.72 0.70
N GLU A 637 -29.83 5.42 1.43
CA GLU A 637 -28.68 4.72 0.87
C GLU A 637 -29.04 3.26 0.51
N PRO A 638 -28.45 2.69 -0.56
CA PRO A 638 -28.65 1.29 -0.92
C PRO A 638 -28.18 0.31 0.17
N ASP A 639 -29.02 -0.66 0.52
CA ASP A 639 -28.71 -1.68 1.51
C ASP A 639 -28.07 -2.92 0.86
N PHE A 640 -26.80 -2.78 0.50
CA PHE A 640 -26.01 -3.89 -0.01
C PHE A 640 -25.61 -4.92 1.06
N ILE A 641 -25.67 -4.55 2.35
CA ILE A 641 -25.34 -5.48 3.43
C ILE A 641 -26.35 -6.63 3.45
N SER A 642 -27.64 -6.32 3.30
CA SER A 642 -28.69 -7.33 3.21
C SER A 642 -28.48 -8.28 2.03
N LEU A 643 -28.25 -7.75 0.82
CA LEU A 643 -27.98 -8.59 -0.36
C LEU A 643 -26.74 -9.47 -0.19
N ILE A 644 -25.64 -8.90 0.29
CA ILE A 644 -24.39 -9.65 0.53
C ILE A 644 -24.60 -10.78 1.54
N ARG A 645 -25.41 -10.55 2.58
CA ARG A 645 -25.77 -11.57 3.57
C ARG A 645 -26.68 -12.65 3.00
N GLU A 646 -27.61 -12.30 2.10
CA GLU A 646 -28.41 -13.28 1.34
C GLU A 646 -27.51 -14.18 0.48
N TRP A 647 -26.43 -13.63 -0.07
CA TRP A 647 -25.38 -14.40 -0.77
C TRP A 647 -24.36 -15.07 0.18
N GLY A 648 -24.67 -15.14 1.48
CA GLY A 648 -23.93 -15.83 2.53
C GLY A 648 -22.92 -14.98 3.32
N GLY A 649 -22.64 -13.76 2.85
CA GLY A 649 -21.82 -12.76 3.56
C GLY A 649 -20.31 -12.99 3.54
N VAL A 650 -19.60 -12.18 4.32
CA VAL A 650 -18.16 -12.26 4.52
C VAL A 650 -17.85 -12.51 6.00
N THR A 651 -17.08 -13.56 6.28
CA THR A 651 -16.74 -13.98 7.65
C THR A 651 -15.24 -13.92 7.90
N ILE A 652 -14.82 -13.20 8.94
CA ILE A 652 -13.46 -13.31 9.50
C ILE A 652 -13.42 -14.53 10.41
N ALA A 653 -12.63 -15.55 10.04
CA ALA A 653 -12.35 -16.70 10.88
C ALA A 653 -11.02 -16.50 11.62
N TYR A 654 -11.06 -16.57 12.96
CA TYR A 654 -9.88 -16.44 13.80
C TYR A 654 -9.76 -17.61 14.77
N ARG A 655 -8.54 -18.14 14.89
CA ARG A 655 -8.25 -19.34 15.70
C ARG A 655 -8.32 -19.14 17.21
N ARG A 656 -8.56 -17.92 17.68
CA ARG A 656 -8.75 -17.57 19.10
C ARG A 656 -9.96 -16.66 19.22
N ASN A 657 -10.20 -16.10 20.39
CA ASN A 657 -11.17 -15.03 20.57
C ASN A 657 -10.68 -13.72 19.94
N MET A 658 -11.61 -12.81 19.69
CA MET A 658 -11.37 -11.52 19.06
C MET A 658 -10.44 -10.64 19.90
N GLN A 659 -10.56 -10.70 21.22
CA GLN A 659 -9.77 -9.91 22.18
C GLN A 659 -8.27 -10.23 22.11
N GLU A 660 -7.92 -11.44 21.68
CA GLU A 660 -6.54 -11.86 21.45
C GLU A 660 -6.00 -11.48 20.06
N SER A 661 -6.88 -11.02 19.16
CA SER A 661 -6.50 -10.67 17.80
C SER A 661 -5.61 -9.42 17.74
N PRO A 662 -4.62 -9.36 16.82
CA PRO A 662 -3.81 -8.17 16.67
C PRO A 662 -4.60 -6.91 16.33
N ALA A 663 -5.70 -7.03 15.57
CA ALA A 663 -6.56 -5.90 15.25
C ALA A 663 -7.23 -5.36 16.53
N TYR A 664 -7.84 -6.21 17.35
CA TYR A 664 -8.47 -5.77 18.60
C TYR A 664 -7.46 -5.12 19.56
N ARG A 665 -6.30 -5.77 19.80
CA ARG A 665 -5.29 -5.22 20.72
C ARG A 665 -4.74 -3.89 20.22
N ARG A 666 -4.44 -3.81 18.92
CA ARG A 666 -3.71 -2.66 18.36
C ARG A 666 -4.63 -1.52 17.93
N ASN A 667 -5.81 -1.82 17.43
CA ASN A 667 -6.72 -0.89 16.77
C ASN A 667 -8.14 -1.49 16.71
N HIS A 668 -8.77 -1.67 17.88
CA HIS A 668 -10.12 -2.23 18.03
C HIS A 668 -11.19 -1.40 17.29
N GLU A 669 -10.92 -0.12 17.08
CA GLU A 669 -11.76 0.81 16.34
C GLU A 669 -12.00 0.31 14.90
N GLU A 670 -11.01 -0.30 14.25
CA GLU A 670 -11.17 -0.88 12.90
C GLU A 670 -12.02 -2.15 12.89
N VAL A 671 -12.03 -2.90 14.00
CA VAL A 671 -12.92 -4.07 14.16
C VAL A 671 -14.36 -3.60 14.29
N SER A 672 -14.61 -2.58 15.12
CA SER A 672 -15.93 -1.93 15.23
C SER A 672 -16.42 -1.41 13.87
N LYS A 673 -15.54 -0.75 13.10
CA LYS A 673 -15.87 -0.24 11.75
C LYS A 673 -16.19 -1.34 10.75
N ALA A 674 -15.57 -2.51 10.86
CA ALA A 674 -15.92 -3.66 10.03
C ALA A 674 -17.29 -4.25 10.38
N PHE A 675 -17.65 -4.27 11.67
CA PHE A 675 -18.99 -4.68 12.10
C PHE A 675 -20.07 -3.69 11.67
N GLU A 676 -19.76 -2.39 11.67
CA GLU A 676 -20.62 -1.37 11.06
C GLU A 676 -20.85 -1.67 9.57
N GLU A 677 -19.94 -2.31 8.85
CA GLU A 677 -20.13 -2.72 7.44
C GLU A 677 -20.75 -4.11 7.29
N GLY A 678 -21.28 -4.70 8.36
CA GLY A 678 -22.04 -5.96 8.32
C GLY A 678 -21.21 -7.25 8.31
N ILE A 679 -19.88 -7.16 8.52
CA ILE A 679 -18.97 -8.31 8.54
C ILE A 679 -19.29 -9.27 9.70
N TYR A 680 -19.18 -10.57 9.45
CA TYR A 680 -19.24 -11.59 10.49
C TYR A 680 -17.87 -11.92 11.08
N TYR A 681 -17.83 -12.33 12.34
CA TYR A 681 -16.62 -12.83 13.00
C TYR A 681 -16.87 -14.19 13.63
N ALA A 682 -15.97 -15.14 13.41
CA ALA A 682 -16.03 -16.48 13.98
C ALA A 682 -14.75 -16.78 14.78
N GLU A 683 -14.91 -17.08 16.06
CA GLU A 683 -13.82 -17.31 17.01
C GLU A 683 -13.48 -18.79 17.18
N GLY A 684 -12.27 -19.08 17.65
CA GLY A 684 -11.84 -20.45 17.95
C GLY A 684 -11.77 -21.37 16.73
N LEU A 685 -11.62 -20.84 15.52
CA LEU A 685 -11.60 -21.63 14.29
C LEU A 685 -10.20 -21.72 13.70
N GLU A 686 -9.59 -22.91 13.75
CA GLU A 686 -8.33 -23.18 13.06
C GLU A 686 -8.59 -23.92 11.74
N PRO A 687 -8.12 -23.38 10.60
CA PRO A 687 -8.24 -24.04 9.29
C PRO A 687 -7.64 -25.46 9.29
N ASP A 688 -8.44 -26.44 8.84
CA ASP A 688 -8.05 -27.86 8.72
C ASP A 688 -7.87 -28.28 7.26
N ALA A 689 -8.82 -27.91 6.40
CA ALA A 689 -8.81 -28.25 4.96
C ALA A 689 -9.74 -27.32 4.17
N VAL A 690 -9.48 -27.18 2.88
CA VAL A 690 -10.41 -26.54 1.94
C VAL A 690 -11.26 -27.62 1.26
N ILE A 691 -12.58 -27.47 1.31
CA ILE A 691 -13.52 -28.35 0.63
C ILE A 691 -13.75 -27.80 -0.77
N LEU A 692 -13.70 -28.69 -1.76
CA LEU A 692 -13.89 -28.35 -3.17
C LEU A 692 -15.27 -28.81 -3.66
N ASP A 693 -15.82 -28.13 -4.65
CA ASP A 693 -16.96 -28.63 -5.43
C ASP A 693 -16.52 -29.60 -6.54
N GLU A 694 -17.49 -30.12 -7.29
CA GLU A 694 -17.27 -31.05 -8.40
C GLU A 694 -16.35 -30.48 -9.50
N SER A 695 -16.22 -29.15 -9.58
CA SER A 695 -15.35 -28.46 -10.53
C SER A 695 -13.94 -28.18 -10.00
N GLY A 696 -13.62 -28.62 -8.77
CA GLY A 696 -12.34 -28.36 -8.11
C GLY A 696 -12.19 -26.93 -7.57
N ALA A 697 -13.29 -26.15 -7.50
CA ALA A 697 -13.30 -24.82 -6.91
C ALA A 697 -13.66 -24.86 -5.42
N VAL A 698 -13.27 -23.83 -4.67
CA VAL A 698 -13.63 -23.72 -3.26
C VAL A 698 -15.15 -23.72 -3.07
N SER A 699 -15.63 -24.58 -2.15
CA SER A 699 -17.03 -24.64 -1.71
C SER A 699 -17.21 -24.38 -0.22
N ALA A 700 -16.19 -24.69 0.61
CA ALA A 700 -16.18 -24.37 2.03
C ALA A 700 -14.78 -24.42 2.65
N LEU A 701 -14.63 -23.81 3.82
CA LEU A 701 -13.48 -23.97 4.71
C LEU A 701 -13.85 -24.87 5.88
N LYS A 702 -13.16 -25.99 6.03
CA LYS A 702 -13.27 -26.87 7.19
C LYS A 702 -12.30 -26.40 8.27
N CYS A 703 -12.81 -26.21 9.49
CA CYS A 703 -12.04 -25.76 10.64
C CYS A 703 -12.17 -26.74 11.80
N ARG A 704 -11.08 -26.97 12.53
CA ARG A 704 -11.13 -27.55 13.88
C ARG A 704 -11.53 -26.47 14.86
N VAL A 705 -12.39 -26.83 15.81
CA VAL A 705 -12.79 -25.92 16.87
C VAL A 705 -11.77 -26.01 18.00
N LEU A 706 -11.20 -24.86 18.34
CA LEU A 706 -10.39 -24.64 19.51
C LEU A 706 -11.28 -24.11 20.64
N ILE A 707 -11.10 -24.65 21.84
CA ILE A 707 -11.79 -24.23 23.07
C ILE A 707 -10.75 -23.87 24.14
N GLN A 708 -11.10 -22.98 25.06
CA GLN A 708 -10.24 -22.67 26.21
C GLN A 708 -10.57 -23.60 27.38
N ASP A 709 -9.53 -24.09 28.06
CA ASP A 709 -9.68 -24.75 29.37
C ASP A 709 -9.92 -23.74 30.50
N GLU A 710 -10.12 -24.22 31.73
CA GLU A 710 -10.31 -23.38 32.92
C GLU A 710 -9.10 -22.47 33.19
N GLU A 711 -7.91 -22.81 32.68
CA GLU A 711 -6.69 -21.99 32.76
C GLU A 711 -6.52 -21.01 31.58
N GLY A 712 -7.48 -20.94 30.65
CA GLY A 712 -7.46 -20.05 29.49
C GLY A 712 -6.54 -20.49 28.34
N ARG A 713 -6.05 -21.74 28.36
CA ARG A 713 -5.21 -22.31 27.30
C ARG A 713 -6.09 -22.91 26.21
N TRP A 714 -5.71 -22.68 24.96
CA TRP A 714 -6.43 -23.20 23.79
C TRP A 714 -6.06 -24.64 23.51
N HIS A 715 -7.07 -25.50 23.38
CA HIS A 715 -6.93 -26.91 23.00
C HIS A 715 -7.90 -27.25 21.88
N HIS A 716 -7.53 -28.25 21.07
CA HIS A 716 -8.44 -28.80 20.08
C HIS A 716 -9.57 -29.55 20.76
N SER A 717 -10.80 -29.24 20.36
CA SER A 717 -11.92 -30.14 20.57
C SER A 717 -12.03 -31.14 19.41
N ASP A 718 -12.84 -32.19 19.58
CA ASP A 718 -13.20 -33.11 18.50
C ASP A 718 -14.20 -32.50 17.50
N ALA A 719 -14.71 -31.30 17.78
CA ALA A 719 -15.69 -30.64 16.93
C ALA A 719 -15.04 -30.02 15.68
N ILE A 720 -15.77 -30.14 14.57
CA ILE A 720 -15.42 -29.59 13.27
C ILE A 720 -16.54 -28.66 12.84
N LYS A 721 -16.19 -27.45 12.40
CA LYS A 721 -17.12 -26.52 11.77
C LYS A 721 -16.74 -26.31 10.31
N THR A 722 -17.74 -26.23 9.44
CA THR A 722 -17.56 -26.04 8.00
C THR A 722 -18.21 -24.71 7.60
N LEU A 723 -17.38 -23.75 7.19
CA LEU A 723 -17.83 -22.42 6.77
C LEU A 723 -18.05 -22.43 5.26
N PRO A 724 -19.29 -22.21 4.76
CA PRO A 724 -19.53 -22.05 3.33
C PRO A 724 -18.66 -20.92 2.76
N ALA A 725 -17.99 -21.18 1.64
CA ALA A 725 -17.11 -20.22 1.00
C ALA A 725 -16.97 -20.51 -0.49
N ARG A 726 -17.10 -19.50 -1.35
CA ARG A 726 -16.65 -19.53 -2.75
C ARG A 726 -15.34 -18.76 -2.93
N ALA A 727 -14.99 -17.91 -1.97
CA ALA A 727 -13.70 -17.26 -1.88
C ALA A 727 -13.08 -17.39 -0.47
N ILE A 728 -11.77 -17.66 -0.41
CA ILE A 728 -11.01 -17.70 0.86
C ILE A 728 -9.78 -16.79 0.75
N PHE A 729 -9.56 -15.91 1.73
CA PHE A 729 -8.42 -15.01 1.78
C PHE A 729 -7.55 -15.26 3.02
N VAL A 730 -6.27 -15.53 2.83
CA VAL A 730 -5.33 -15.82 3.94
C VAL A 730 -4.60 -14.56 4.40
N ALA A 731 -4.83 -14.14 5.65
CA ALA A 731 -4.26 -12.95 6.28
C ALA A 731 -3.49 -13.29 7.58
N THR A 732 -2.59 -14.27 7.52
CA THR A 732 -1.83 -14.81 8.68
C THR A 732 -0.54 -14.04 9.00
N GLY A 733 -0.37 -12.85 8.41
CA GLY A 733 0.78 -11.96 8.58
C GLY A 733 1.92 -12.18 7.58
N ALA A 734 2.87 -11.24 7.57
CA ALA A 734 4.03 -11.26 6.68
C ALA A 734 5.35 -11.29 7.47
N LYS A 735 6.40 -11.83 6.85
CA LYS A 735 7.79 -11.76 7.35
C LYS A 735 8.46 -10.49 6.78
N PRO A 736 9.50 -9.93 7.40
CA PRO A 736 10.28 -8.81 6.81
C PRO A 736 10.86 -9.16 5.44
N ASN A 737 11.06 -8.15 4.58
CA ASN A 737 11.66 -8.35 3.27
C ASN A 737 13.20 -8.39 3.37
N ILE A 738 13.73 -9.60 3.48
CA ILE A 738 15.17 -9.88 3.47
C ILE A 738 15.63 -10.57 2.16
N ALA A 739 14.89 -10.35 1.06
CA ALA A 739 15.13 -11.02 -0.22
C ALA A 739 16.56 -10.86 -0.74
N TYR A 740 17.18 -9.69 -0.49
CA TYR A 740 18.53 -9.40 -0.96
C TYR A 740 19.55 -10.46 -0.51
N GLU A 741 19.56 -10.81 0.77
CA GLU A 741 20.52 -11.79 1.32
C GLU A 741 20.27 -13.22 0.82
N PHE A 742 19.05 -13.53 0.37
CA PHE A 742 18.78 -14.82 -0.28
C PHE A 742 19.35 -14.88 -1.70
N GLU A 743 19.35 -13.75 -2.41
CA GLU A 743 19.88 -13.62 -3.77
C GLU A 743 21.41 -13.42 -3.80
N HIS A 744 21.93 -12.66 -2.84
CA HIS A 744 23.33 -12.24 -2.73
C HIS A 744 23.86 -12.63 -1.35
N ARG A 745 24.17 -13.92 -1.18
CA ARG A 745 24.56 -14.48 0.12
C ARG A 745 25.89 -13.91 0.60
N GLY A 746 25.94 -13.55 1.88
CA GLY A 746 27.14 -13.05 2.56
C GLY A 746 27.22 -11.53 2.64
N THR A 747 26.26 -10.79 2.10
CA THR A 747 26.27 -9.32 2.16
C THR A 747 25.78 -8.80 3.52
N PHE A 748 24.72 -9.39 4.07
CA PHE A 748 24.12 -9.01 5.34
C PHE A 748 23.97 -10.21 6.30
N VAL A 749 24.48 -10.07 7.52
CA VAL A 749 24.25 -11.05 8.60
C VAL A 749 22.79 -11.02 9.01
N ARG A 750 22.20 -12.21 9.18
CA ARG A 750 20.81 -12.40 9.57
C ARG A 750 20.70 -12.87 11.02
N GLU A 751 19.66 -12.40 11.70
CA GLU A 751 19.21 -12.90 13.00
C GLU A 751 17.78 -13.43 12.80
N GLU A 752 17.63 -14.75 12.81
CA GLU A 752 16.40 -15.46 12.47
C GLU A 752 15.84 -15.08 11.08
N ASN A 753 14.73 -14.34 11.04
CA ASN A 753 14.05 -13.86 9.83
C ASN A 753 14.27 -12.35 9.58
N ASN A 754 15.22 -11.72 10.29
CA ASN A 754 15.54 -10.30 10.18
C ASN A 754 17.00 -10.11 9.76
N TYR A 755 17.34 -8.90 9.29
CA TYR A 755 18.73 -8.46 9.32
C TYR A 755 19.18 -8.24 10.76
N GLN A 756 20.40 -8.66 11.10
CA GLN A 756 20.98 -8.36 12.40
C GLN A 756 21.29 -6.86 12.50
N ARG A 757 21.03 -6.28 13.67
CA ARG A 757 21.16 -4.85 13.95
C ARG A 757 22.55 -4.50 14.47
N PHE A 758 23.11 -3.39 13.99
CA PHE A 758 24.42 -2.90 14.40
C PHE A 758 24.39 -1.41 14.74
N GLU A 759 25.16 -1.03 15.75
CA GLU A 759 25.55 0.35 16.05
C GLU A 759 26.98 0.61 15.56
N GLU A 760 27.29 1.86 15.21
CA GLU A 760 28.66 2.24 14.90
C GLU A 760 29.35 2.83 16.15
N VAL A 761 30.34 2.10 16.65
CA VAL A 761 31.16 2.47 17.81
C VAL A 761 32.60 2.57 17.33
N GLU A 762 33.24 3.71 17.54
CA GLU A 762 34.64 3.94 17.11
C GLU A 762 34.92 3.60 15.63
N SER A 763 33.96 3.89 14.74
CA SER A 763 33.99 3.57 13.29
C SER A 763 33.86 2.08 12.93
N HIS A 764 33.58 1.20 13.89
CA HIS A 764 33.31 -0.22 13.69
C HIS A 764 31.86 -0.56 14.00
N LEU A 765 31.29 -1.52 13.27
CA LEU A 765 29.96 -2.01 13.54
C LEU A 765 29.97 -3.04 14.68
N GLN A 766 29.17 -2.78 15.71
CA GLN A 766 28.96 -3.67 16.84
C GLN A 766 27.51 -4.15 16.87
N ALA A 767 27.31 -5.48 16.98
CA ALA A 767 25.98 -6.08 17.01
C ALA A 767 25.21 -5.68 18.28
N VAL A 768 23.95 -5.28 18.10
CA VAL A 768 23.03 -4.94 19.19
C VAL A 768 22.26 -6.18 19.62
N ARG A 769 22.18 -6.44 20.93
CA ARG A 769 21.45 -7.59 21.50
C ARG A 769 20.10 -7.16 22.07
N GLY A 770 19.13 -8.08 22.04
CA GLY A 770 17.78 -7.86 22.58
C GLY A 770 16.90 -6.95 21.73
N LEU A 771 15.58 -7.01 21.93
CA LEU A 771 14.61 -6.23 21.15
C LEU A 771 14.05 -5.09 22.00
N PRO A 772 14.59 -3.86 21.87
CA PRO A 772 14.06 -2.72 22.59
C PRO A 772 12.73 -2.24 22.01
N HIS A 773 12.06 -1.31 22.71
CA HIS A 773 10.93 -0.57 22.16
C HIS A 773 11.38 0.59 21.26
N VAL A 774 10.42 1.18 20.53
CA VAL A 774 10.65 2.22 19.49
C VAL A 774 11.36 3.50 19.94
N LYS A 775 11.54 3.70 21.24
CA LYS A 775 12.19 4.90 21.82
C LYS A 775 13.49 4.61 22.57
N ALA A 776 13.92 3.35 22.65
CA ALA A 776 15.18 3.04 23.31
C ALA A 776 16.35 3.66 22.53
N PRO A 777 17.37 4.21 23.23
CA PRO A 777 18.47 4.93 22.59
C PRO A 777 19.29 4.04 21.64
N GLU A 778 19.66 2.84 22.08
CA GLU A 778 20.39 1.85 21.29
C GLU A 778 19.39 0.95 20.55
N PHE A 779 19.27 1.12 19.23
CA PHE A 779 18.33 0.34 18.42
C PHE A 779 18.99 -0.32 17.20
N GLY A 780 20.20 0.09 16.83
CA GLY A 780 21.02 -0.48 15.77
C GLY A 780 20.58 -0.11 14.35
N PRO A 781 20.87 1.12 13.87
CA PRO A 781 20.40 1.64 12.59
C PRO A 781 21.03 0.96 11.36
N PHE A 782 22.14 0.23 11.52
CA PHE A 782 22.92 -0.33 10.43
C PHE A 782 22.79 -1.86 10.32
N THR A 783 22.85 -2.37 9.08
CA THR A 783 23.08 -3.80 8.84
C THR A 783 24.55 -4.15 9.13
N SER A 784 24.98 -5.38 8.89
CA SER A 784 26.39 -5.78 9.04
C SER A 784 27.34 -5.26 7.95
N TYR A 785 26.85 -4.51 6.97
CA TYR A 785 27.66 -4.13 5.82
C TYR A 785 28.71 -3.08 6.19
N GLN A 786 29.97 -3.46 6.07
CA GLN A 786 31.13 -2.61 6.35
C GLN A 786 32.20 -2.87 5.30
N GLU A 787 32.20 -2.04 4.25
CA GLU A 787 33.26 -2.03 3.23
C GLU A 787 33.83 -0.62 3.11
N LYS A 788 35.14 -0.48 3.36
CA LYS A 788 35.79 0.84 3.45
C LYS A 788 35.00 1.75 4.41
N ASN A 789 34.56 2.92 3.93
CA ASN A 789 33.74 3.86 4.66
C ASN A 789 32.23 3.71 4.41
N TYR A 790 31.80 2.78 3.55
CA TYR A 790 30.38 2.60 3.25
C TYR A 790 29.66 1.82 4.34
N ARG A 791 28.41 2.19 4.59
CA ARG A 791 27.47 1.53 5.50
C ARG A 791 26.12 1.41 4.81
N VAL A 792 25.33 0.43 5.26
CA VAL A 792 23.95 0.27 4.83
C VAL A 792 23.05 0.37 6.06
N SER A 793 22.09 1.29 6.02
CA SER A 793 21.05 1.39 7.05
C SER A 793 19.78 0.67 6.61
N PHE A 794 18.94 0.30 7.55
CA PHE A 794 17.63 -0.29 7.27
C PHE A 794 16.58 0.21 8.25
N LEU A 795 15.35 0.39 7.77
CA LEU A 795 14.31 1.12 8.50
C LEU A 795 12.89 0.63 8.13
N GLY A 796 11.88 1.17 8.83
CA GLY A 796 10.48 0.75 8.66
C GLY A 796 10.23 -0.70 9.07
N ASP A 797 9.34 -1.38 8.34
CA ASP A 797 8.95 -2.77 8.60
C ASP A 797 10.09 -3.79 8.41
N THR A 798 11.18 -3.41 7.74
CA THR A 798 12.39 -4.23 7.63
C THR A 798 13.19 -4.22 8.94
N HIS A 799 13.01 -3.20 9.79
CA HIS A 799 13.68 -3.08 11.07
C HIS A 799 12.80 -3.60 12.23
N PRO A 800 13.24 -4.61 13.01
CA PRO A 800 12.38 -5.33 13.95
C PRO A 800 11.92 -4.49 15.15
N VAL A 801 12.53 -3.33 15.41
CA VAL A 801 12.05 -2.39 16.45
C VAL A 801 10.87 -1.53 15.94
N PHE A 802 10.82 -1.21 14.65
CA PHE A 802 9.90 -0.21 14.08
C PHE A 802 8.78 -0.82 13.24
N HIS A 803 8.67 -2.15 13.20
CA HIS A 803 7.68 -2.83 12.38
C HIS A 803 6.23 -2.68 12.90
N GLY A 804 5.28 -2.69 11.97
CA GLY A 804 3.87 -2.95 12.24
C GLY A 804 2.93 -1.75 12.36
N SER A 805 3.41 -0.52 12.18
CA SER A 805 2.53 0.65 11.96
C SER A 805 3.22 1.77 11.19
N VAL A 806 2.42 2.60 10.50
CA VAL A 806 2.92 3.72 9.69
C VAL A 806 3.73 4.72 10.52
N VAL A 807 3.22 5.11 11.69
CA VAL A 807 3.91 6.07 12.57
C VAL A 807 5.26 5.54 13.08
N LYS A 808 5.40 4.22 13.31
CA LYS A 808 6.69 3.62 13.68
C LYS A 808 7.67 3.61 12.50
N ALA A 809 7.17 3.40 11.29
CA ALA A 809 7.97 3.51 10.08
C ALA A 809 8.47 4.95 9.85
N ILE A 810 7.65 5.97 10.06
CA ILE A 810 8.06 7.39 10.01
C ILE A 810 9.07 7.69 11.13
N ALA A 811 8.82 7.21 12.36
CA ALA A 811 9.73 7.39 13.49
C ALA A 811 11.11 6.77 13.23
N SER A 812 11.17 5.61 12.57
CA SER A 812 12.45 4.99 12.22
C SER A 812 13.33 5.91 11.37
N ALA A 813 12.76 6.66 10.44
CA ALA A 813 13.52 7.61 9.61
C ALA A 813 14.06 8.78 10.44
N LYS A 814 13.21 9.38 11.30
CA LYS A 814 13.61 10.45 12.23
C LYS A 814 14.75 10.01 13.15
N ARG A 815 14.76 8.74 13.56
CA ARG A 815 15.78 8.20 14.48
C ARG A 815 17.06 7.74 13.77
N VAL A 816 16.97 7.31 12.52
CA VAL A 816 18.11 6.77 11.74
C VAL A 816 18.91 7.86 11.05
N TYR A 817 18.28 8.94 10.55
CA TYR A 817 19.00 9.97 9.77
C TYR A 817 20.22 10.57 10.48
N PRO A 818 20.24 10.82 11.81
CA PRO A 818 21.41 11.40 12.47
C PRO A 818 22.65 10.50 12.38
N ALA A 819 22.45 9.18 12.47
CA ALA A 819 23.53 8.21 12.32
C ALA A 819 24.10 8.22 10.88
N ILE A 820 23.23 8.33 9.87
CA ILE A 820 23.64 8.45 8.46
C ILE A 820 24.45 9.73 8.26
N ILE A 821 23.95 10.87 8.76
CA ILE A 821 24.61 12.17 8.60
C ILE A 821 25.96 12.21 9.28
N LYS A 822 26.03 11.73 10.53
CA LYS A 822 27.30 11.56 11.25
C LYS A 822 28.29 10.69 10.47
N LYS A 823 27.80 9.69 9.73
CA LYS A 823 28.65 8.81 8.91
C LYS A 823 29.16 9.49 7.64
N ILE A 824 28.31 10.18 6.88
CA ILE A 824 28.68 10.73 5.57
C ILE A 824 29.30 12.13 5.63
N LEU A 825 29.04 12.90 6.70
CA LEU A 825 29.58 14.24 6.95
C LEU A 825 30.60 14.25 8.10
N GLN A 826 31.63 13.40 8.01
CA GLN A 826 32.74 13.40 8.97
C GLN A 826 33.60 14.68 8.88
N GLN A 827 33.56 15.38 7.74
CA GLN A 827 34.24 16.64 7.49
C GLN A 827 33.28 17.61 6.77
N PRO A 828 33.46 18.94 6.92
CA PRO A 828 32.69 19.91 6.15
C PRO A 828 32.77 19.63 4.64
N SER A 829 31.63 19.64 3.97
CA SER A 829 31.52 19.35 2.54
C SER A 829 30.56 20.34 1.90
N PHE A 830 30.88 20.79 0.69
CA PHE A 830 30.07 21.70 -0.11
C PHE A 830 29.85 21.08 -1.48
N GLY A 831 28.62 21.15 -1.98
CA GLY A 831 28.28 20.66 -3.31
C GLY A 831 28.18 21.79 -4.33
N HIS A 832 28.38 21.46 -5.60
CA HIS A 832 28.16 22.37 -6.73
C HIS A 832 26.92 21.95 -7.52
N ASP A 833 26.09 22.91 -7.92
CA ASP A 833 24.86 22.63 -8.66
C ASP A 833 25.13 21.96 -10.02
N ASP A 834 26.22 22.33 -10.71
CA ASP A 834 26.61 21.70 -11.99
C ASP A 834 26.92 20.21 -11.82
N GLU A 835 27.58 19.84 -10.73
CA GLU A 835 27.87 18.45 -10.37
C GLU A 835 26.57 17.67 -10.15
N TYR A 836 25.66 18.25 -9.37
CA TYR A 836 24.35 17.63 -9.15
C TYR A 836 23.52 17.54 -10.43
N HIS A 837 23.55 18.55 -11.30
CA HIS A 837 22.85 18.53 -12.57
C HIS A 837 23.35 17.39 -13.47
N TYR A 838 24.67 17.18 -13.53
CA TYR A 838 25.24 16.02 -14.24
C TYR A 838 24.76 14.70 -13.62
N PHE A 839 24.85 14.56 -12.29
CA PHE A 839 24.37 13.38 -11.57
C PHE A 839 22.87 13.11 -11.83
N LYS A 840 22.03 14.15 -11.80
CA LYS A 840 20.60 14.07 -12.07
C LYS A 840 20.30 13.56 -13.47
N GLN A 841 20.99 14.09 -14.50
CA GLN A 841 20.81 13.60 -15.87
C GLN A 841 21.30 12.16 -16.03
N GLN A 842 22.38 11.80 -15.36
CA GLN A 842 22.88 10.42 -15.35
C GLN A 842 21.85 9.46 -14.74
N MET A 843 21.29 9.77 -13.56
CA MET A 843 20.28 8.91 -12.92
C MET A 843 19.01 8.81 -13.77
N LEU A 844 18.56 9.93 -14.36
CA LEU A 844 17.42 9.94 -15.26
C LEU A 844 17.62 9.00 -16.47
N GLY A 845 18.79 9.06 -17.10
CA GLY A 845 19.12 8.18 -18.23
C GLY A 845 19.21 6.71 -17.84
N LEU A 846 19.70 6.40 -16.64
CA LEU A 846 19.88 5.02 -16.18
C LEU A 846 18.59 4.33 -15.74
N PHE A 847 17.71 5.06 -15.04
CA PHE A 847 16.52 4.48 -14.40
C PHE A 847 15.24 4.57 -15.22
N ASN A 848 15.17 5.46 -16.22
CA ASN A 848 14.01 5.51 -17.11
C ASN A 848 14.11 4.45 -18.22
N ALA A 849 12.96 3.87 -18.55
CA ALA A 849 12.82 2.97 -19.67
C ALA A 849 11.87 3.55 -20.72
N THR A 850 12.22 3.37 -22.00
CA THR A 850 11.43 3.87 -23.14
C THR A 850 11.31 2.82 -24.24
N VAL A 851 10.15 2.82 -24.90
CA VAL A 851 9.91 1.97 -26.07
C VAL A 851 10.79 2.45 -27.22
N CYS A 852 11.57 1.55 -27.82
CA CYS A 852 12.35 1.84 -29.02
C CYS A 852 11.59 1.46 -30.28
N SER A 853 11.03 0.25 -30.32
CA SER A 853 10.24 -0.24 -31.44
C SER A 853 9.23 -1.30 -31.00
N VAL A 854 8.15 -1.38 -31.76
CA VAL A 854 7.14 -2.44 -31.68
C VAL A 854 7.02 -3.01 -33.08
N THR A 855 7.26 -4.32 -33.24
CA THR A 855 7.28 -4.96 -34.56
C THR A 855 6.47 -6.24 -34.54
N ARG A 856 5.67 -6.46 -35.59
CA ARG A 856 4.88 -7.67 -35.76
C ARG A 856 5.76 -8.74 -36.44
N GLN A 857 5.97 -9.85 -35.76
CA GLN A 857 6.83 -10.97 -36.21
C GLN A 857 6.01 -12.16 -36.77
N GLY A 858 4.69 -12.10 -36.66
CA GLY A 858 3.73 -13.09 -37.15
C GLY A 858 2.29 -12.58 -36.91
N ASP A 859 1.29 -13.44 -37.15
CA ASP A 859 -0.12 -13.03 -37.03
C ASP A 859 -0.48 -12.60 -35.60
N ASP A 860 0.08 -13.25 -34.57
CA ASP A 860 -0.22 -13.05 -33.15
C ASP A 860 1.02 -12.80 -32.27
N LEU A 861 2.15 -12.39 -32.87
CA LEU A 861 3.43 -12.22 -32.20
C LEU A 861 4.00 -10.81 -32.39
N ILE A 862 4.29 -10.14 -31.28
CA ILE A 862 4.95 -8.84 -31.23
C ILE A 862 6.34 -8.98 -30.63
N GLU A 863 7.34 -8.36 -31.25
CA GLU A 863 8.62 -8.05 -30.63
C GLU A 863 8.65 -6.60 -30.20
N LEU A 864 8.76 -6.39 -28.88
CA LEU A 864 8.89 -5.09 -28.23
C LEU A 864 10.35 -4.89 -27.81
N VAL A 865 10.99 -3.84 -28.32
CA VAL A 865 12.34 -3.45 -27.93
C VAL A 865 12.26 -2.23 -27.02
N VAL A 866 12.88 -2.31 -25.84
CA VAL A 866 12.89 -1.25 -24.82
C VAL A 866 14.33 -0.90 -24.50
N ARG A 867 14.64 0.41 -24.40
CA ARG A 867 15.88 0.89 -23.77
C ARG A 867 15.65 1.01 -22.28
N ALA A 868 16.42 0.27 -21.48
CA ALA A 868 16.32 0.29 -20.02
C ALA A 868 17.71 0.02 -19.41
N PRO A 869 18.64 1.01 -19.41
CA PRO A 869 20.06 0.76 -19.18
C PRO A 869 20.36 0.03 -17.87
N MET A 870 19.81 0.51 -16.74
CA MET A 870 20.07 -0.11 -15.45
C MET A 870 19.40 -1.49 -15.33
N ALA A 871 18.18 -1.65 -15.83
CA ALA A 871 17.48 -2.93 -15.81
C ALA A 871 18.15 -3.98 -16.72
N ALA A 872 18.81 -3.54 -17.81
CA ALA A 872 19.54 -4.41 -18.73
C ALA A 872 20.94 -4.80 -18.23
N LYS A 873 21.59 -3.94 -17.43
CA LYS A 873 22.97 -4.13 -16.93
C LYS A 873 23.15 -5.45 -16.18
N ASN A 874 22.26 -5.71 -15.22
CA ASN A 874 22.36 -6.86 -14.31
C ASN A 874 21.68 -8.13 -14.84
N PHE A 875 21.18 -8.11 -16.09
CA PHE A 875 20.54 -9.28 -16.70
C PHE A 875 21.47 -10.49 -16.77
N ARG A 876 20.92 -11.65 -16.44
CA ARG A 876 21.52 -12.96 -16.66
C ARG A 876 20.49 -13.89 -17.32
N PRO A 877 20.91 -14.80 -18.22
CA PRO A 877 20.00 -15.72 -18.89
C PRO A 877 19.11 -16.50 -17.90
N GLY A 878 17.84 -16.69 -18.28
CA GLY A 878 16.82 -17.34 -17.45
C GLY A 878 16.00 -16.39 -16.57
N GLN A 879 16.48 -15.16 -16.35
CA GLN A 879 15.71 -14.14 -15.63
C GLN A 879 14.63 -13.51 -16.52
N PHE A 880 13.62 -12.91 -15.89
CA PHE A 880 12.50 -12.26 -16.55
C PHE A 880 12.20 -10.89 -15.93
N TYR A 881 11.31 -10.13 -16.54
CA TYR A 881 10.96 -8.76 -16.15
C TYR A 881 9.46 -8.59 -15.96
N ARG A 882 9.10 -7.62 -15.13
CA ARG A 882 7.75 -7.07 -15.03
C ARG A 882 7.65 -5.90 -16.00
N LEU A 883 6.69 -5.92 -16.92
CA LEU A 883 6.44 -4.85 -17.89
C LEU A 883 5.01 -4.30 -17.77
N GLN A 884 4.86 -2.97 -17.81
CA GLN A 884 3.56 -2.28 -17.74
C GLN A 884 3.64 -0.87 -18.37
N ASN A 885 2.55 -0.35 -18.93
CA ASN A 885 2.45 1.08 -19.27
C ASN A 885 2.04 1.95 -18.06
N TYR A 886 2.14 3.27 -18.24
CA TYR A 886 1.72 4.27 -17.25
C TYR A 886 0.24 4.63 -17.46
N GLU A 887 -0.55 4.67 -16.38
CA GLU A 887 -1.96 5.09 -16.46
C GLU A 887 -2.05 6.58 -16.84
N ALA A 888 -1.09 7.40 -16.37
CA ALA A 888 -1.05 8.82 -16.67
C ALA A 888 -0.96 9.14 -18.18
N SER A 889 -0.40 8.23 -18.97
CA SER A 889 -0.26 8.36 -20.43
C SER A 889 -1.09 7.34 -21.22
N ALA A 890 -1.92 6.52 -20.55
CA ALA A 890 -2.72 5.52 -21.22
C ALA A 890 -3.89 6.15 -22.00
N ILE A 891 -4.20 5.57 -23.16
CA ILE A 891 -5.34 5.99 -23.99
C ILE A 891 -6.64 5.78 -23.20
N LYS A 892 -7.52 6.78 -23.20
CA LYS A 892 -8.85 6.71 -22.60
C LYS A 892 -9.91 6.77 -23.70
N VAL A 893 -10.76 5.75 -23.80
CA VAL A 893 -11.76 5.58 -24.86
C VAL A 893 -13.01 4.90 -24.29
N ASP A 894 -14.20 5.43 -24.59
CA ASP A 894 -15.50 4.89 -24.12
C ASP A 894 -15.52 4.56 -22.61
N ALA A 895 -15.11 5.53 -21.78
CA ALA A 895 -14.95 5.38 -20.33
C ALA A 895 -14.00 4.24 -19.90
N THR A 896 -13.23 3.64 -20.81
CA THR A 896 -12.21 2.61 -20.55
C THR A 896 -10.82 3.22 -20.63
N CYS A 897 -9.93 2.82 -19.73
CA CYS A 897 -8.52 3.16 -19.78
C CYS A 897 -7.72 1.96 -20.30
N LEU A 898 -6.97 2.15 -21.39
CA LEU A 898 -6.12 1.12 -22.01
C LEU A 898 -4.79 0.95 -21.26
N GLN A 899 -4.90 0.74 -19.96
CA GLN A 899 -3.79 0.42 -19.08
C GLN A 899 -3.56 -1.09 -19.11
N THR A 900 -2.30 -1.51 -19.19
CA THR A 900 -1.92 -2.92 -19.07
C THR A 900 -1.85 -3.33 -17.60
N GLU A 901 -2.26 -4.56 -17.31
CA GLU A 901 -1.83 -5.26 -16.09
C GLU A 901 -0.33 -5.57 -16.19
N ALA A 902 0.31 -5.90 -15.07
CA ALA A 902 1.71 -6.25 -15.06
C ALA A 902 1.96 -7.60 -15.76
N MET A 903 2.85 -7.62 -16.77
CA MET A 903 3.19 -8.84 -17.51
C MET A 903 4.57 -9.37 -17.11
N ALA A 904 4.68 -10.67 -16.86
CA ALA A 904 5.94 -11.37 -16.63
C ALA A 904 6.52 -11.82 -17.98
N LEU A 905 7.60 -11.18 -18.43
CA LEU A 905 8.17 -11.41 -19.77
C LEU A 905 9.65 -11.78 -19.69
N LEU A 906 10.02 -12.85 -20.40
CA LEU A 906 11.43 -13.19 -20.63
C LEU A 906 12.07 -12.16 -21.55
N ALA A 907 13.22 -11.65 -21.15
CA ALA A 907 14.00 -10.77 -22.00
C ALA A 907 15.00 -11.57 -22.85
N SER A 908 15.18 -11.10 -24.07
CA SER A 908 16.26 -11.47 -24.97
C SER A 908 17.30 -10.35 -25.04
N LYS A 909 18.57 -10.68 -24.79
CA LYS A 909 19.71 -9.75 -24.91
C LYS A 909 20.61 -10.15 -26.08
N HIS A 910 20.05 -10.11 -27.28
CA HIS A 910 20.73 -10.45 -28.54
C HIS A 910 21.16 -9.22 -29.35
N LEU A 911 20.64 -8.03 -29.00
CA LEU A 911 20.94 -6.78 -29.68
C LEU A 911 22.36 -6.28 -29.34
N PRO A 912 23.05 -5.59 -30.25
CA PRO A 912 24.42 -5.10 -30.01
C PRO A 912 24.53 -4.06 -28.88
N ASP A 913 23.49 -3.25 -28.69
CA ASP A 913 23.42 -2.24 -27.63
C ASP A 913 23.07 -2.91 -26.29
N SER A 914 23.97 -2.79 -25.31
CA SER A 914 23.85 -3.43 -24.00
C SER A 914 22.70 -2.91 -23.14
N ASP A 915 22.11 -1.77 -23.51
CA ASP A 915 21.02 -1.11 -22.79
C ASP A 915 19.64 -1.53 -23.29
N LEU A 916 19.59 -2.29 -24.40
CA LEU A 916 18.34 -2.74 -25.00
C LEU A 916 17.93 -4.12 -24.47
N LEU A 917 16.62 -4.25 -24.22
CA LEU A 917 15.94 -5.51 -23.93
C LEU A 917 14.91 -5.75 -25.01
N SER A 918 14.90 -6.95 -25.59
CA SER A 918 13.84 -7.42 -26.50
C SER A 918 12.90 -8.36 -25.77
N PHE A 919 11.60 -8.19 -25.98
CA PHE A 919 10.55 -9.04 -25.42
C PHE A 919 9.68 -9.59 -26.55
N LEU A 920 9.49 -10.91 -26.57
CA LEU A 920 8.58 -11.59 -27.49
C LEU A 920 7.25 -11.83 -26.78
N ILE A 921 6.16 -11.29 -27.34
CA ILE A 921 4.86 -11.19 -26.68
C ILE A 921 3.79 -11.78 -27.59
N LEU A 922 3.11 -12.82 -27.10
CA LEU A 922 1.97 -13.44 -27.78
C LEU A 922 0.68 -12.68 -27.44
N GLU A 923 -0.09 -12.32 -28.45
CA GLU A 923 -1.32 -11.53 -28.36
C GLU A 923 -2.53 -12.37 -27.88
N ARG A 924 -2.48 -12.85 -26.63
CA ARG A 924 -3.53 -13.75 -26.08
C ARG A 924 -4.52 -13.07 -25.15
N GLY A 925 -4.03 -12.23 -24.23
CA GLY A 925 -4.86 -11.49 -23.28
C GLY A 925 -4.88 -9.99 -23.56
N VAL A 926 -5.78 -9.27 -22.91
CA VAL A 926 -5.96 -7.82 -23.07
C VAL A 926 -4.62 -7.07 -22.95
N SER A 927 -3.87 -7.27 -21.86
CA SER A 927 -2.58 -6.59 -21.62
C SER A 927 -1.54 -6.86 -22.71
N SER A 928 -1.43 -8.10 -23.21
CA SER A 928 -0.47 -8.44 -24.28
C SER A 928 -0.88 -7.85 -25.63
N ARG A 929 -2.19 -7.78 -25.91
CA ARG A 929 -2.73 -7.20 -27.15
C ARG A 929 -2.61 -5.68 -27.19
N LEU A 930 -2.70 -5.03 -26.02
CA LEU A 930 -2.49 -3.59 -25.89
C LEU A 930 -1.05 -3.15 -26.22
N VAL A 931 -0.07 -4.05 -26.21
CA VAL A 931 1.31 -3.70 -26.63
C VAL A 931 1.34 -3.22 -28.08
N ALA A 932 0.42 -3.69 -28.93
CA ALA A 932 0.29 -3.24 -30.31
C ALA A 932 0.00 -1.73 -30.43
N THR A 933 -0.50 -1.08 -29.37
CA THR A 933 -0.82 0.35 -29.36
C THR A 933 0.34 1.23 -28.87
N PHE A 934 1.46 0.64 -28.44
CA PHE A 934 2.61 1.42 -27.95
C PHE A 934 3.39 2.04 -29.11
N GLN A 935 3.99 3.20 -28.86
CA GLN A 935 4.74 3.99 -29.84
C GLN A 935 6.21 4.15 -29.42
N SER A 936 7.07 4.36 -30.42
CA SER A 936 8.48 4.68 -30.16
C SER A 936 8.59 5.98 -29.36
N GLY A 937 9.39 5.97 -28.30
CA GLY A 937 9.53 7.08 -27.36
C GLY A 937 8.59 7.01 -26.14
N ASP A 938 7.58 6.14 -26.13
CA ASP A 938 6.68 6.00 -24.99
C ASP A 938 7.44 5.62 -23.71
N PRO A 939 7.16 6.27 -22.57
CA PRO A 939 7.67 5.81 -21.29
C PRO A 939 7.04 4.46 -20.92
N ILE A 940 7.84 3.53 -20.44
CA ILE A 940 7.39 2.19 -20.07
C ILE A 940 7.98 1.77 -18.72
N ALA A 941 7.18 1.10 -17.89
CA ALA A 941 7.63 0.59 -16.60
C ALA A 941 8.22 -0.81 -16.79
N VAL A 942 9.54 -0.95 -16.63
CA VAL A 942 10.25 -2.24 -16.72
C VAL A 942 11.00 -2.49 -15.42
N MET A 943 10.50 -3.43 -14.60
CA MET A 943 11.13 -3.83 -13.36
C MET A 943 11.80 -5.19 -13.49
N GLY A 944 13.10 -5.24 -13.21
CA GLY A 944 13.89 -6.46 -13.21
C GLY A 944 15.38 -6.19 -13.36
N PRO A 945 16.20 -7.24 -13.55
CA PRO A 945 15.78 -8.62 -13.73
C PRO A 945 15.21 -9.24 -12.45
N THR A 946 14.27 -10.19 -12.59
CA THR A 946 13.70 -11.03 -11.52
C THR A 946 13.75 -12.52 -11.88
N GLY A 947 13.24 -13.37 -10.98
CA GLY A 947 13.51 -14.80 -11.03
C GLY A 947 14.98 -15.11 -10.72
N VAL A 948 15.37 -16.35 -10.95
CA VAL A 948 16.73 -16.88 -10.76
C VAL A 948 17.36 -17.09 -12.13
N ASN A 949 18.64 -16.77 -12.28
CA ASN A 949 19.35 -17.08 -13.51
C ASN A 949 19.48 -18.60 -13.71
N THR A 950 19.41 -19.06 -14.96
CA THR A 950 19.63 -20.47 -15.29
C THR A 950 21.03 -20.88 -14.82
N LYS A 951 21.12 -22.02 -14.14
CA LYS A 951 22.40 -22.56 -13.66
C LYS A 951 23.14 -23.21 -14.83
N ILE A 952 24.23 -22.58 -15.25
CA ILE A 952 25.09 -23.08 -16.33
C ILE A 952 26.09 -24.07 -15.74
N PRO A 953 26.15 -25.33 -16.22
CA PRO A 953 27.14 -26.30 -15.75
C PRO A 953 28.57 -25.83 -16.03
N GLU A 954 29.52 -26.31 -15.21
CA GLU A 954 30.94 -25.97 -15.37
C GLU A 954 31.64 -26.84 -16.41
N THR A 955 31.18 -28.09 -16.57
CA THR A 955 31.71 -29.05 -17.55
C THR A 955 30.84 -29.07 -18.80
N PRO A 956 31.41 -29.27 -20.00
CA PRO A 956 30.64 -29.44 -21.23
C PRO A 956 29.57 -30.54 -21.07
N GLU A 957 28.34 -30.18 -21.43
CA GLU A 957 27.14 -31.02 -21.41
C GLU A 957 26.43 -30.87 -22.77
N THR A 958 25.70 -31.89 -23.19
CA THR A 958 24.71 -31.75 -24.27
C THR A 958 23.36 -31.40 -23.66
N ILE A 959 22.81 -30.24 -24.07
CA ILE A 959 21.63 -29.63 -23.46
C ILE A 959 20.51 -29.60 -24.50
N MET A 960 19.34 -30.12 -24.14
CA MET A 960 18.12 -30.02 -24.93
C MET A 960 17.24 -28.90 -24.38
N ILE A 961 16.83 -27.96 -25.24
CA ILE A 961 15.85 -26.90 -24.89
C ILE A 961 14.58 -27.17 -25.69
N VAL A 962 13.43 -27.23 -25.01
CA VAL A 962 12.14 -27.58 -25.62
C VAL A 962 11.12 -26.47 -25.40
N GLY A 963 10.50 -25.99 -26.48
CA GLY A 963 9.33 -25.12 -26.40
C GLY A 963 9.14 -24.22 -27.62
N GLY A 964 8.21 -23.27 -27.51
CA GLY A 964 7.86 -22.32 -28.58
C GLY A 964 8.44 -20.93 -28.36
N THR A 965 7.64 -19.87 -28.56
CA THR A 965 8.06 -18.45 -28.46
C THR A 965 8.81 -18.11 -27.17
N MET A 966 8.33 -18.57 -26.00
CA MET A 966 9.02 -18.32 -24.72
C MET A 966 10.39 -19.00 -24.67
N ALA A 967 10.51 -20.21 -25.22
CA ALA A 967 11.78 -20.92 -25.31
C ALA A 967 12.75 -20.22 -26.25
N ILE A 968 12.26 -19.63 -27.36
CA ILE A 968 13.07 -18.84 -28.30
C ILE A 968 13.64 -17.60 -27.60
N ALA A 969 12.85 -16.89 -26.79
CA ALA A 969 13.34 -15.76 -25.99
C ALA A 969 14.48 -16.19 -25.05
N GLN A 970 14.34 -17.34 -24.38
CA GLN A 970 15.39 -17.89 -23.53
C GLN A 970 16.61 -18.36 -24.34
N LEU A 971 16.40 -19.00 -25.50
CA LEU A 971 17.44 -19.52 -26.39
C LEU A 971 18.38 -18.39 -26.85
N ARG A 972 17.82 -17.25 -27.27
CA ARG A 972 18.59 -16.06 -27.69
C ARG A 972 19.57 -15.56 -26.63
N SER A 973 19.20 -15.65 -25.36
CA SER A 973 20.05 -15.21 -24.24
C SER A 973 20.96 -16.31 -23.70
N LEU A 974 20.49 -17.55 -23.63
CA LEU A 974 21.19 -18.65 -22.97
C LEU A 974 22.20 -19.36 -23.88
N SER A 975 21.84 -19.58 -25.14
CA SER A 975 22.67 -20.35 -26.07
C SER A 975 24.07 -19.76 -26.27
N PRO A 976 24.26 -18.44 -26.50
CA PRO A 976 25.60 -17.90 -26.70
C PRO A 976 26.53 -18.19 -25.51
N VAL A 977 26.00 -18.11 -24.29
CA VAL A 977 26.77 -18.40 -23.07
C VAL A 977 27.10 -19.88 -22.96
N LEU A 978 26.13 -20.77 -23.23
CA LEU A 978 26.36 -22.21 -23.24
C LEU A 978 27.42 -22.63 -24.28
N ARG A 979 27.30 -22.17 -25.52
CA ARG A 979 28.23 -22.57 -26.60
C ARG A 979 29.64 -22.06 -26.36
N SER A 980 29.80 -20.87 -25.78
CA SER A 980 31.13 -20.34 -25.42
C SER A 980 31.87 -21.20 -24.37
N ARG A 981 31.14 -22.05 -23.63
CA ARG A 981 31.70 -23.02 -22.67
C ARG A 981 31.77 -24.44 -23.22
N GLY A 982 31.58 -24.62 -24.53
CA GLY A 982 31.69 -25.93 -25.19
C GLY A 982 30.47 -26.84 -25.05
N HIS A 983 29.34 -26.34 -24.54
CA HIS A 983 28.09 -27.12 -24.52
C HIS A 983 27.54 -27.30 -25.93
N ARG A 984 26.91 -28.45 -26.18
CA ARG A 984 26.16 -28.75 -27.42
C ARG A 984 24.67 -28.54 -27.18
N ILE A 985 23.96 -27.97 -28.15
CA ILE A 985 22.56 -27.57 -28.01
C ILE A 985 21.69 -28.27 -29.06
N LEU A 986 20.70 -29.03 -28.58
CA LEU A 986 19.56 -29.49 -29.35
C LEU A 986 18.36 -28.62 -29.01
N PHE A 987 17.86 -27.83 -29.96
CA PHE A 987 16.64 -27.05 -29.77
C PHE A 987 15.44 -27.76 -30.40
N VAL A 988 14.40 -28.00 -29.62
CA VAL A 988 13.15 -28.60 -30.07
C VAL A 988 12.10 -27.50 -30.15
N ALA A 989 11.96 -26.94 -31.36
CA ALA A 989 11.10 -25.81 -31.66
C ALA A 989 9.66 -26.27 -31.85
N CYS A 990 8.82 -26.04 -30.83
CA CYS A 990 7.39 -26.36 -30.85
C CYS A 990 6.62 -25.17 -31.44
N MET A 991 6.14 -25.29 -32.67
CA MET A 991 5.45 -24.24 -33.42
C MET A 991 4.01 -24.65 -33.71
N GLU A 992 3.07 -23.70 -33.75
CA GLU A 992 1.67 -24.03 -34.08
C GLU A 992 1.55 -24.54 -35.52
N SER A 993 2.20 -23.84 -36.45
CA SER A 993 2.28 -24.18 -37.87
C SER A 993 3.60 -23.68 -38.50
N GLU A 994 3.83 -24.02 -39.78
CA GLU A 994 4.97 -23.48 -40.55
C GLU A 994 4.96 -21.94 -40.62
N LYS A 995 3.78 -21.31 -40.62
CA LYS A 995 3.65 -19.84 -40.66
C LYS A 995 4.05 -19.17 -39.35
N SER A 996 4.08 -19.91 -38.25
CA SER A 996 4.44 -19.39 -36.94
C SER A 996 5.96 -19.26 -36.75
N VAL A 997 6.76 -19.76 -37.70
CA VAL A 997 8.23 -19.67 -37.64
C VAL A 997 8.68 -18.25 -37.93
N PHE A 998 9.36 -17.64 -36.96
CA PHE A 998 9.99 -16.32 -37.07
C PHE A 998 11.50 -16.44 -36.77
N ASN A 999 12.29 -15.52 -37.31
CA ASN A 999 13.75 -15.43 -37.14
C ASN A 999 14.48 -16.79 -37.23
N ARG A 1000 14.11 -17.59 -38.23
CA ARG A 1000 14.60 -18.95 -38.41
C ARG A 1000 16.13 -19.06 -38.46
N GLU A 1001 16.77 -18.21 -39.26
CA GLU A 1001 18.23 -18.21 -39.41
C GLU A 1001 18.95 -17.98 -38.08
N GLU A 1002 18.39 -17.12 -37.23
CA GLU A 1002 18.91 -16.85 -35.89
C GLU A 1002 18.78 -18.09 -34.99
N ILE A 1003 17.60 -18.73 -34.97
CA ILE A 1003 17.34 -19.95 -34.19
C ILE A 1003 18.30 -21.07 -34.59
N GLU A 1004 18.48 -21.28 -35.89
CA GLU A 1004 19.41 -22.26 -36.45
C GLU A 1004 20.85 -21.91 -36.03
N LYS A 1005 21.28 -20.65 -36.13
CA LYS A 1005 22.61 -20.21 -35.69
C LYS A 1005 22.86 -20.43 -34.20
N LEU A 1006 21.83 -20.33 -33.37
CA LEU A 1006 21.89 -20.51 -31.92
C LEU A 1006 21.86 -21.98 -31.48
N SER A 1007 21.73 -22.94 -32.40
CA SER A 1007 21.60 -24.36 -32.03
C SER A 1007 22.51 -25.22 -32.90
N ASP A 1008 23.12 -26.26 -32.32
CA ASP A 1008 23.91 -27.21 -33.11
C ASP A 1008 22.99 -28.09 -33.97
N VAL A 1009 21.81 -28.46 -33.41
CA VAL A 1009 20.72 -29.13 -34.13
C VAL A 1009 19.38 -28.50 -33.73
N VAL A 1010 18.49 -28.32 -34.70
CA VAL A 1010 17.09 -27.97 -34.46
C VAL A 1010 16.18 -29.12 -34.89
N LEU A 1011 15.27 -29.52 -34.01
CA LEU A 1011 14.11 -30.34 -34.33
C LEU A 1011 12.89 -29.43 -34.40
N TRP A 1012 12.41 -29.17 -35.61
CA TRP A 1012 11.19 -28.41 -35.86
C TRP A 1012 9.97 -29.31 -35.70
N VAL A 1013 9.06 -28.96 -34.78
CA VAL A 1013 7.82 -29.70 -34.55
C VAL A 1013 6.63 -28.77 -34.74
N THR A 1014 5.86 -28.97 -35.81
CA THR A 1014 4.60 -28.26 -36.03
C THR A 1014 3.44 -29.02 -35.41
N ALA A 1015 2.57 -28.32 -34.65
CA ALA A 1015 1.38 -28.94 -34.05
C ALA A 1015 0.35 -29.34 -35.13
N THR A 1016 0.19 -28.50 -36.15
CA THR A 1016 -0.70 -28.74 -37.30
C THR A 1016 -0.03 -28.38 -38.63
N GLY A 1017 -0.57 -28.95 -39.72
CA GLY A 1017 -0.12 -28.63 -41.08
C GLY A 1017 1.14 -29.36 -41.53
N SER A 1018 1.83 -28.79 -42.51
CA SER A 1018 3.03 -29.37 -43.13
C SER A 1018 4.26 -29.29 -42.21
N THR A 1019 5.22 -30.18 -42.46
CA THR A 1019 6.56 -30.10 -41.83
C THR A 1019 7.31 -28.89 -42.36
N ILE A 1020 8.05 -28.20 -41.49
CA ILE A 1020 8.96 -27.13 -41.89
C ILE A 1020 10.08 -27.70 -42.76
N LYS A 1021 10.33 -27.12 -43.94
CA LYS A 1021 11.40 -27.59 -44.84
C LYS A 1021 12.78 -27.31 -44.21
N ASN A 1022 13.63 -28.32 -44.01
CA ASN A 1022 14.98 -28.11 -43.47
C ASN A 1022 15.91 -27.40 -44.47
N ILE A 1023 16.73 -26.49 -43.96
CA ILE A 1023 17.78 -25.79 -44.71
C ILE A 1023 19.15 -26.43 -44.41
N ARG A 1024 19.42 -26.76 -43.14
CA ARG A 1024 20.64 -27.42 -42.71
C ARG A 1024 20.46 -28.95 -42.73
N ALA A 1025 21.48 -29.68 -43.19
CA ALA A 1025 21.41 -31.13 -43.35
C ALA A 1025 21.26 -31.87 -42.00
N GLN A 1026 21.77 -31.29 -40.92
CA GLN A 1026 21.69 -31.85 -39.57
C GLN A 1026 20.35 -31.60 -38.86
N ASP A 1027 19.50 -30.71 -39.38
CA ASP A 1027 18.22 -30.38 -38.76
C ASP A 1027 17.14 -31.38 -39.18
N HIS A 1028 16.13 -31.52 -38.32
CA HIS A 1028 15.02 -32.44 -38.52
C HIS A 1028 13.69 -31.70 -38.40
N ALA A 1029 12.66 -32.21 -39.09
CA ALA A 1029 11.33 -31.65 -39.03
C ALA A 1029 10.28 -32.75 -38.91
N ALA A 1030 9.29 -32.51 -38.08
CA ALA A 1030 8.14 -33.36 -37.85
C ALA A 1030 6.87 -32.51 -37.74
N SER A 1031 5.73 -33.15 -37.99
CA SER A 1031 4.40 -32.57 -37.80
C SER A 1031 3.58 -33.55 -36.97
N GLY A 1032 2.80 -33.01 -36.03
CA GLY A 1032 1.96 -33.77 -35.12
C GLY A 1032 2.46 -33.76 -33.67
N GLU A 1033 2.37 -34.93 -33.02
CA GLU A 1033 2.58 -35.06 -31.58
C GLU A 1033 4.08 -35.01 -31.21
N LEU A 1034 4.43 -34.21 -30.19
CA LEU A 1034 5.81 -33.90 -29.79
C LEU A 1034 6.59 -35.13 -29.32
N ILE A 1035 5.99 -35.97 -28.50
CA ILE A 1035 6.65 -37.15 -27.93
C ILE A 1035 6.93 -38.18 -29.03
N LEU A 1036 6.01 -38.36 -29.97
CA LEU A 1036 6.24 -39.17 -31.17
C LEU A 1036 7.33 -38.60 -32.06
N ALA A 1037 7.35 -37.28 -32.29
CA ALA A 1037 8.40 -36.63 -33.06
C ALA A 1037 9.80 -36.83 -32.43
N LEU A 1038 9.90 -36.71 -31.11
CA LEU A 1038 11.14 -36.97 -30.36
C LEU A 1038 11.57 -38.44 -30.42
N ARG A 1039 10.62 -39.38 -30.34
CA ARG A 1039 10.89 -40.80 -30.52
C ARG A 1039 11.40 -41.10 -31.94
N ASP A 1040 10.73 -40.57 -32.95
CA ASP A 1040 11.07 -40.80 -34.36
C ASP A 1040 12.45 -40.18 -34.69
N TYR A 1041 12.75 -39.01 -34.10
CA TYR A 1041 14.10 -38.42 -34.10
C TYR A 1041 15.13 -39.38 -33.49
N ALA A 1042 14.85 -39.93 -32.31
CA ALA A 1042 15.75 -40.87 -31.64
C ALA A 1042 15.99 -42.17 -32.43
N LEU A 1043 15.00 -42.61 -33.21
CA LEU A 1043 15.06 -43.79 -34.07
C LEU A 1043 15.66 -43.52 -35.45
N GLY A 1044 15.86 -42.25 -35.85
CA GLY A 1044 16.36 -41.87 -37.17
C GLY A 1044 15.40 -42.22 -38.32
N GLN A 1045 14.08 -42.18 -38.10
CA GLN A 1045 13.08 -42.61 -39.11
C GLN A 1045 12.51 -41.45 -39.95
N LYS A 1046 12.54 -41.62 -41.29
CA LYS A 1046 12.21 -40.74 -42.46
C LYS A 1046 13.44 -39.97 -42.99
N LYS A 1047 13.93 -40.14 -44.22
CA LYS A 1047 13.42 -40.70 -45.50
C LYS A 1047 14.65 -41.26 -46.26
N CYS A 1048 14.69 -42.57 -46.52
CA CYS A 1048 15.75 -43.33 -47.23
C CYS A 1048 17.17 -43.20 -46.63
N ASP A 1049 17.69 -44.33 -46.14
CA ASP A 1049 18.93 -44.51 -45.39
C ASP A 1049 18.89 -44.01 -43.93
N THR A 1050 19.16 -44.93 -43.01
CA THR A 1050 19.21 -44.74 -41.56
C THR A 1050 20.31 -43.74 -41.19
N MET A 1051 19.99 -42.45 -41.16
CA MET A 1051 20.89 -41.43 -40.61
C MET A 1051 20.78 -41.40 -39.09
N ILE A 1052 21.89 -41.66 -38.42
CA ILE A 1052 22.04 -41.44 -36.98
C ILE A 1052 21.96 -39.92 -36.73
N PRO A 1053 21.09 -39.44 -35.83
CA PRO A 1053 21.00 -38.01 -35.52
C PRO A 1053 22.34 -37.46 -35.03
N THR A 1054 22.68 -36.23 -35.45
CA THR A 1054 23.94 -35.58 -35.04
C THR A 1054 24.05 -35.43 -33.51
N ILE A 1055 22.93 -35.23 -32.82
CA ILE A 1055 22.85 -35.29 -31.35
C ILE A 1055 21.88 -36.41 -30.99
N ARG A 1056 22.38 -37.50 -30.40
CA ARG A 1056 21.50 -38.58 -29.91
C ARG A 1056 20.86 -38.19 -28.58
N LEU A 1057 19.61 -38.61 -28.34
CA LEU A 1057 18.96 -38.32 -27.05
C LEU A 1057 19.72 -38.93 -25.85
N GLN A 1058 20.45 -40.04 -26.06
CA GLN A 1058 21.30 -40.68 -25.05
C GLN A 1058 22.56 -39.86 -24.71
N GLU A 1059 22.88 -38.82 -25.49
CA GLU A 1059 23.97 -37.89 -25.18
C GLU A 1059 23.49 -36.70 -24.34
N ILE A 1060 22.17 -36.50 -24.20
CA ILE A 1060 21.59 -35.37 -23.47
C ILE A 1060 21.77 -35.55 -21.96
N ASN A 1061 22.47 -34.61 -21.33
CA ASN A 1061 22.66 -34.57 -19.88
C ASN A 1061 21.57 -33.74 -19.18
N ARG A 1062 21.00 -32.77 -19.90
CA ARG A 1062 20.06 -31.81 -19.34
C ARG A 1062 18.97 -31.43 -20.33
N VAL A 1063 17.74 -31.35 -19.84
CA VAL A 1063 16.57 -30.89 -20.58
C VAL A 1063 15.96 -29.68 -19.88
N ILE A 1064 15.71 -28.60 -20.63
CA ILE A 1064 15.03 -27.39 -20.15
C ILE A 1064 13.75 -27.23 -20.97
N VAL A 1065 12.60 -27.33 -20.31
CA VAL A 1065 11.28 -27.20 -20.93
C VAL A 1065 10.68 -25.84 -20.57
N VAL A 1066 10.37 -25.04 -21.59
CA VAL A 1066 9.94 -23.64 -21.44
C VAL A 1066 8.65 -23.43 -22.23
N GLY A 1067 7.52 -23.35 -21.53
CA GLY A 1067 6.23 -23.13 -22.18
C GLY A 1067 5.05 -23.28 -21.25
N SER A 1068 3.90 -23.68 -21.82
CA SER A 1068 2.65 -23.85 -21.08
C SER A 1068 2.69 -25.06 -20.13
N ALA A 1069 1.73 -25.09 -19.19
CA ALA A 1069 1.48 -26.25 -18.35
C ALA A 1069 1.27 -27.54 -19.17
N GLU A 1070 0.60 -27.43 -20.33
CA GLU A 1070 0.41 -28.56 -21.24
C GLU A 1070 1.72 -29.09 -21.84
N LEU A 1071 2.66 -28.21 -22.22
CA LEU A 1071 3.98 -28.64 -22.70
C LEU A 1071 4.76 -29.36 -21.59
N LEU A 1072 4.75 -28.81 -20.37
CA LEU A 1072 5.37 -29.44 -19.20
C LEU A 1072 4.78 -30.83 -18.95
N ARG A 1073 3.45 -30.96 -19.03
CA ARG A 1073 2.73 -32.23 -18.83
C ARG A 1073 3.14 -33.28 -19.84
N ARG A 1074 3.15 -32.94 -21.13
CA ARG A 1074 3.55 -33.84 -22.20
C ARG A 1074 4.99 -34.31 -22.03
N MET A 1075 5.92 -33.39 -21.75
CA MET A 1075 7.32 -33.75 -21.52
C MET A 1075 7.50 -34.64 -20.28
N GLN A 1076 6.76 -34.39 -19.20
CA GLN A 1076 6.79 -35.21 -17.99
C GLN A 1076 6.26 -36.63 -18.26
N GLN A 1077 5.12 -36.75 -18.96
CA GLN A 1077 4.56 -38.04 -19.38
C GLN A 1077 5.48 -38.78 -20.35
N GLY A 1078 6.03 -38.08 -21.33
CA GLY A 1078 6.96 -38.64 -22.31
C GLY A 1078 8.22 -39.22 -21.65
N ARG A 1079 8.84 -38.47 -20.73
CA ARG A 1079 10.00 -38.91 -19.95
C ARG A 1079 9.71 -40.19 -19.16
N ASN A 1080 8.55 -40.27 -18.53
CA ASN A 1080 8.15 -41.43 -17.72
C ASN A 1080 7.63 -42.61 -18.56
N GLY A 1081 7.32 -42.37 -19.84
CA GLY A 1081 6.80 -43.35 -20.79
C GLY A 1081 7.71 -43.56 -22.00
N LEU A 1082 7.23 -43.17 -23.19
CA LEU A 1082 7.84 -43.53 -24.49
C LEU A 1082 9.28 -43.03 -24.69
N LEU A 1083 9.69 -41.95 -24.04
CA LEU A 1083 11.04 -41.39 -24.19
C LEU A 1083 12.06 -41.98 -23.21
N ARG A 1084 11.61 -42.67 -22.16
CA ARG A 1084 12.47 -43.23 -21.10
C ARG A 1084 13.69 -44.01 -21.62
N PRO A 1085 13.58 -44.93 -22.60
CA PRO A 1085 14.74 -45.72 -23.05
C PRO A 1085 15.75 -44.93 -23.89
N TYR A 1086 15.43 -43.69 -24.27
CA TYR A 1086 16.28 -42.87 -25.15
C TYR A 1086 17.10 -41.82 -24.40
N PHE A 1087 16.86 -41.61 -23.11
CA PHE A 1087 17.66 -40.72 -22.25
C PHE A 1087 18.52 -41.52 -21.28
N GLN A 1088 19.63 -40.94 -20.82
CA GLN A 1088 20.38 -41.47 -19.69
C GLN A 1088 19.56 -41.37 -18.40
N GLU A 1089 19.77 -42.29 -17.46
CA GLU A 1089 19.05 -42.28 -16.18
C GLU A 1089 19.37 -41.03 -15.36
N GLU A 1090 20.60 -40.52 -15.47
CA GLU A 1090 21.10 -39.33 -14.78
C GLU A 1090 20.70 -38.01 -15.45
N ALA A 1091 19.99 -38.04 -16.59
CA ALA A 1091 19.59 -36.84 -17.32
C ALA A 1091 18.64 -35.98 -16.47
N LYS A 1092 19.00 -34.69 -16.28
CA LYS A 1092 18.27 -33.76 -15.42
C LYS A 1092 17.24 -32.97 -16.23
N PHE A 1093 15.97 -33.02 -15.82
CA PHE A 1093 14.90 -32.28 -16.48
C PHE A 1093 14.43 -31.12 -15.62
N PHE A 1094 14.35 -29.94 -16.23
CA PHE A 1094 13.87 -28.71 -15.61
C PHE A 1094 12.67 -28.18 -16.38
N GLY A 1095 11.66 -27.70 -15.64
CA GLY A 1095 10.51 -27.00 -16.19
C GLY A 1095 10.47 -25.55 -15.69
N SER A 1096 10.19 -24.62 -16.60
CA SER A 1096 10.03 -23.20 -16.25
C SER A 1096 8.57 -22.88 -15.93
N VAL A 1097 8.31 -22.52 -14.66
CA VAL A 1097 6.99 -22.19 -14.11
C VAL A 1097 6.87 -20.67 -13.97
N TYR A 1098 6.08 -20.05 -14.85
CA TYR A 1098 5.83 -18.60 -14.79
C TYR A 1098 4.51 -18.25 -14.08
N GLY A 1099 3.47 -19.08 -14.14
CA GLY A 1099 2.22 -18.90 -13.38
C GLY A 1099 1.58 -17.50 -13.46
N ALA A 1100 0.62 -17.21 -12.57
CA ALA A 1100 0.08 -15.87 -12.39
C ALA A 1100 1.01 -15.03 -11.49
N MET A 1101 1.33 -13.79 -11.89
CA MET A 1101 2.23 -12.89 -11.14
C MET A 1101 1.79 -11.43 -11.24
N GLN A 1102 1.92 -10.67 -10.14
CA GLN A 1102 1.56 -9.24 -10.08
C GLN A 1102 2.76 -8.37 -9.68
N CYS A 1103 3.32 -8.57 -8.49
CA CYS A 1103 4.39 -7.69 -7.99
C CYS A 1103 5.77 -8.04 -8.56
N MET A 1104 6.06 -9.33 -8.73
CA MET A 1104 7.39 -9.86 -9.12
C MET A 1104 8.56 -9.45 -8.19
N LEU A 1105 8.25 -8.88 -7.02
CA LEU A 1105 9.13 -8.58 -5.88
C LEU A 1105 9.43 -9.81 -5.01
N LYS A 1106 9.81 -10.94 -5.61
CA LYS A 1106 10.27 -12.13 -4.88
C LYS A 1106 9.30 -12.69 -3.83
N GLY A 1107 8.00 -12.63 -4.10
CA GLY A 1107 6.95 -13.29 -3.29
C GLY A 1107 6.13 -12.37 -2.39
N VAL A 1108 6.40 -11.06 -2.37
CA VAL A 1108 5.69 -10.07 -1.52
C VAL A 1108 4.16 -10.12 -1.65
N CYS A 1109 3.61 -10.17 -2.87
CA CYS A 1109 2.15 -10.30 -3.06
C CYS A 1109 1.65 -11.75 -2.98
N ALA A 1110 2.55 -12.73 -3.07
CA ALA A 1110 2.26 -14.17 -3.07
C ALA A 1110 1.32 -14.72 -4.17
N GLN A 1111 0.91 -13.93 -5.17
CA GLN A 1111 0.17 -14.45 -6.32
C GLN A 1111 0.96 -15.53 -7.08
N CYS A 1112 2.29 -15.40 -7.11
CA CYS A 1112 3.24 -16.31 -7.75
C CYS A 1112 3.45 -17.62 -6.97
N LEU A 1113 2.72 -17.88 -5.88
CA LEU A 1113 2.80 -19.14 -5.13
C LEU A 1113 2.35 -20.33 -5.99
N GLN A 1114 3.14 -21.40 -5.96
CA GLN A 1114 2.91 -22.66 -6.66
C GLN A 1114 3.30 -23.84 -5.76
N TRP A 1115 2.52 -24.92 -5.79
CA TRP A 1115 2.85 -26.15 -5.08
C TRP A 1115 3.92 -26.97 -5.81
N GLN A 1116 4.77 -27.61 -5.02
CA GLN A 1116 5.60 -28.73 -5.42
C GLN A 1116 4.99 -30.03 -4.91
N VAL A 1117 5.23 -31.12 -5.64
CA VAL A 1117 4.85 -32.48 -5.27
C VAL A 1117 6.08 -33.32 -4.95
N ASP A 1118 5.90 -34.31 -4.08
CA ASP A 1118 6.83 -35.42 -3.95
C ASP A 1118 6.69 -36.33 -5.19
N PRO A 1119 7.78 -36.61 -5.92
CA PRO A 1119 7.71 -37.34 -7.19
C PRO A 1119 7.34 -38.83 -7.03
N ILE A 1120 7.45 -39.39 -5.81
CA ILE A 1120 7.15 -40.80 -5.53
C ILE A 1120 5.68 -40.93 -5.08
N THR A 1121 5.24 -40.07 -4.17
CA THR A 1121 3.91 -40.15 -3.54
C THR A 1121 2.86 -39.30 -4.24
N GLY A 1122 3.26 -38.34 -5.09
CA GLY A 1122 2.38 -37.37 -5.74
C GLY A 1122 1.76 -36.32 -4.81
N LYS A 1123 2.10 -36.35 -3.51
CA LYS A 1123 1.52 -35.44 -2.52
C LYS A 1123 2.20 -34.07 -2.58
N ARG A 1124 1.42 -32.99 -2.44
CA ARG A 1124 1.94 -31.63 -2.29
C ARG A 1124 2.85 -31.55 -1.06
N THR A 1125 4.06 -31.06 -1.21
CA THR A 1125 5.09 -31.02 -0.15
C THR A 1125 5.41 -29.60 0.30
N LYS A 1126 5.55 -28.67 -0.64
CA LYS A 1126 6.05 -27.32 -0.36
C LYS A 1126 5.49 -26.30 -1.33
N ALA A 1127 5.05 -25.15 -0.82
CA ALA A 1127 4.72 -24.01 -1.65
C ALA A 1127 5.99 -23.19 -1.94
N VAL A 1128 6.20 -22.81 -3.19
CA VAL A 1128 7.32 -22.01 -3.66
C VAL A 1128 6.83 -20.77 -4.41
N TYR A 1129 7.57 -19.69 -4.31
CA TYR A 1129 7.29 -18.48 -5.08
C TYR A 1129 7.93 -18.62 -6.46
N ALA A 1130 7.13 -18.81 -7.51
CA ALA A 1130 7.62 -18.94 -8.89
C ALA A 1130 8.47 -17.71 -9.29
N CYS A 1131 8.12 -16.53 -8.80
CA CYS A 1131 8.90 -15.31 -9.02
C CYS A 1131 10.27 -15.27 -8.30
N SER A 1132 10.52 -16.22 -7.40
CA SER A 1132 11.80 -16.44 -6.72
C SER A 1132 12.48 -17.74 -7.13
N TRP A 1133 11.80 -18.65 -7.83
CA TRP A 1133 12.36 -19.91 -8.34
C TRP A 1133 11.47 -20.49 -9.46
N GLN A 1134 11.61 -19.93 -10.66
CA GLN A 1134 10.80 -20.30 -11.83
C GLN A 1134 11.28 -21.59 -12.51
N GLU A 1135 12.59 -21.83 -12.59
CA GLU A 1135 13.16 -23.04 -13.20
C GLU A 1135 13.31 -24.13 -12.13
N GLN A 1136 12.42 -25.13 -12.15
CA GLN A 1136 12.30 -26.15 -11.11
C GLN A 1136 12.58 -27.56 -11.68
N PRO A 1137 13.06 -28.52 -10.88
CA PRO A 1137 13.11 -29.93 -11.28
C PRO A 1137 11.73 -30.40 -11.73
N MET A 1138 11.63 -30.95 -12.93
CA MET A 1138 10.35 -31.17 -13.61
C MET A 1138 9.44 -32.17 -12.86
N GLU A 1139 10.03 -33.14 -12.18
CA GLU A 1139 9.32 -34.12 -11.35
C GLU A 1139 8.69 -33.55 -10.07
N MET A 1140 9.14 -32.37 -9.62
CA MET A 1140 8.59 -31.72 -8.43
C MET A 1140 7.45 -30.74 -8.75
N ILE A 1141 7.20 -30.43 -10.03
CA ILE A 1141 6.22 -29.39 -10.41
C ILE A 1141 4.80 -29.96 -10.31
N ASP A 1142 3.93 -29.30 -9.52
CA ASP A 1142 2.49 -29.57 -9.55
C ASP A 1142 1.86 -28.87 -10.77
N ILE A 1143 1.84 -29.55 -11.91
CA ILE A 1143 1.32 -29.00 -13.16
C ILE A 1143 -0.20 -28.79 -13.09
N ALA A 1144 -0.92 -29.63 -12.33
CA ALA A 1144 -2.36 -29.46 -12.13
C ALA A 1144 -2.65 -28.17 -11.34
N HIS A 1145 -1.83 -27.85 -10.33
CA HIS A 1145 -1.96 -26.59 -9.59
C HIS A 1145 -1.74 -25.36 -10.48
N ILE A 1146 -0.85 -25.41 -11.47
CA ILE A 1146 -0.68 -24.30 -12.43
C ILE A 1146 -2.01 -24.01 -13.15
N ASP A 1147 -2.70 -25.05 -13.64
CA ASP A 1147 -3.98 -24.89 -14.33
C ASP A 1147 -5.08 -24.40 -13.38
N GLU A 1148 -5.14 -24.91 -12.14
CA GLU A 1148 -6.07 -24.40 -11.11
C GLU A 1148 -5.91 -22.89 -10.89
N ARG A 1149 -4.64 -22.42 -10.83
CA ARG A 1149 -4.30 -21.01 -10.62
C ARG A 1149 -4.63 -20.15 -11.84
N LEU A 1150 -4.35 -20.62 -13.06
CA LEU A 1150 -4.65 -19.88 -14.29
C LEU A 1150 -6.15 -19.76 -14.57
N ASN A 1151 -6.96 -20.71 -14.09
CA ASN A 1151 -8.42 -20.65 -14.24
C ASN A 1151 -9.12 -19.66 -13.29
N GLN A 1152 -8.39 -18.98 -12.40
CA GLN A 1152 -8.99 -18.20 -11.31
C GLN A 1152 -9.73 -16.93 -11.76
N ASN A 1153 -9.37 -16.32 -12.90
CA ASN A 1153 -9.96 -15.07 -13.42
C ASN A 1153 -10.69 -15.25 -14.78
N LYS A 1154 -10.96 -16.50 -15.15
CA LYS A 1154 -11.28 -16.89 -16.53
C LYS A 1154 -12.52 -16.21 -17.10
N VAL A 1155 -13.55 -15.95 -16.28
CA VAL A 1155 -14.80 -15.33 -16.75
C VAL A 1155 -14.55 -13.86 -17.09
N GLN A 1156 -13.91 -13.13 -16.18
CA GLN A 1156 -13.56 -11.74 -16.43
C GLN A 1156 -12.58 -11.59 -17.61
N GLU A 1157 -11.57 -12.47 -17.73
CA GLU A 1157 -10.62 -12.44 -18.86
C GLU A 1157 -11.31 -12.63 -20.21
N ARG A 1158 -12.25 -13.57 -20.32
CA ARG A 1158 -13.02 -13.81 -21.56
C ARG A 1158 -13.88 -12.60 -21.93
N LEU A 1159 -14.58 -12.02 -20.96
CA LEU A 1159 -15.41 -10.84 -21.18
C LEU A 1159 -14.56 -9.60 -21.54
N SER A 1160 -13.44 -9.39 -20.86
CA SER A 1160 -12.52 -8.27 -21.11
C SER A 1160 -11.84 -8.37 -22.48
N ASN A 1161 -11.55 -9.58 -22.99
CA ASN A 1161 -11.04 -9.77 -24.35
C ASN A 1161 -12.08 -9.36 -25.40
N GLN A 1162 -13.34 -9.80 -25.25
CA GLN A 1162 -14.41 -9.37 -26.15
C GLN A 1162 -14.67 -7.86 -26.04
N TRP A 1163 -14.56 -7.30 -24.84
CA TRP A 1163 -14.65 -5.84 -24.64
C TRP A 1163 -13.56 -5.10 -25.41
N LEU A 1164 -12.31 -5.58 -25.38
CA LEU A 1164 -11.22 -5.01 -26.17
C LEU A 1164 -11.49 -5.14 -27.68
N ASP A 1165 -12.03 -6.27 -28.15
CA ASP A 1165 -12.41 -6.45 -29.55
C ASP A 1165 -13.44 -5.41 -29.99
N TYR A 1166 -14.47 -5.19 -29.17
CA TYR A 1166 -15.47 -4.15 -29.38
C TYR A 1166 -14.81 -2.76 -29.45
N LEU A 1167 -13.91 -2.42 -28.52
CA LEU A 1167 -13.23 -1.12 -28.53
C LEU A 1167 -12.38 -0.93 -29.80
N PHE A 1168 -11.62 -1.95 -30.18
CA PHE A 1168 -10.79 -1.93 -31.39
C PHE A 1168 -11.59 -1.91 -32.69
N ALA A 1169 -12.81 -2.45 -32.70
CA ALA A 1169 -13.68 -2.42 -33.87
C ALA A 1169 -14.45 -1.10 -34.00
N LYS A 1170 -14.82 -0.47 -32.87
CA LYS A 1170 -15.69 0.70 -32.86
C LYS A 1170 -14.95 2.04 -32.85
N TYR A 1171 -13.74 2.09 -32.29
CA TYR A 1171 -12.98 3.32 -32.12
C TYR A 1171 -11.66 3.25 -32.90
N ASP A 1172 -11.24 4.39 -33.46
CA ASP A 1172 -9.98 4.53 -34.20
C ASP A 1172 -8.79 4.60 -33.23
N ILE A 1173 -8.28 3.42 -32.85
CA ILE A 1173 -7.14 3.26 -31.96
C ILE A 1173 -5.94 2.82 -32.79
N ILE A 1174 -4.92 3.69 -32.86
CA ILE A 1174 -3.68 3.42 -33.60
C ILE A 1174 -2.99 2.18 -33.02
N LYS A 1175 -2.72 1.19 -33.89
CA LYS A 1175 -2.02 -0.06 -33.57
C LYS A 1175 -1.28 -0.59 -34.79
N ILE A 1176 -0.25 -1.41 -34.57
CA ILE A 1176 0.60 -2.00 -35.62
C ILE A 1176 0.06 -3.30 -36.25
#